data_AF-A0A0T6ACH2-F1
#
_entry.id   AF-A0A0T6ACH2-F1
#
_cell.length_a   1.000
_cell.length_b   1.000
_cell.length_c   1.000
_cell.angle_alpha   90.00
_cell.angle_beta   90.00
_cell.angle_gamma   90.00
#
_symmetry.space_group_name_H-M   'P 1'
#
loop_
_entity.id
_entity.type
_entity.pdbx_description
1 polymer ?
#
loop_
_entity_poly.entity_id
_entity_poly.type
_entity_poly.pdbx_seq_one_letter_code
_entity_poly.pdbx_strand_id
1 'polypeptide(L)'
;MRVTRRGFFQAAGGTAGAAALIRGTLAKAQQAGEDLTRWATPEEVPVPSICQQCPGGCGLMVRTLDGEVAGLSGNPLHPINRGALCPKAFGGLQLLYDPNRLKGPMARDGERGRFRPIGWDEALSMLTARLADLRAKGLSHTVAILGGQYRGYRDTLWKRFAEAYGTPNYIRVRCLPPERPALAHQLMQGVTSPLGYDLGEAHFILSFGAGLLEAWLGPVHVSQAFARLRRSGERPRGRFVQVDPRRSPTAVKADRWVPIVPGTDGILALGIANALIREELYDKEFIAQHTFGFEDWVDQRGAHHEGFKNFVLKEYGLLAVSAATGVPVRTILEVARDLGTTKPAMVIGERGTAYGPDDLHTRMAIHSLNALVGSIGVRGGLLIQGELPLSPLRPVQKDEAAARALERPRIDGAGRGQYLLASDAPQALPERILSAKPYPINALLLFATNPLANHPAKEAFAKAFEGIPFIVSFSPFLDESSSRADLILPDHTYLERWQDDQVTHLAGFTCFSLARPATAPLHQTRNTADVVLQIAKALGGTIAKNVPWQKFEDFLHERARGLYEAGRGYVASAPAEESLRKILERQGYWTSEFKSYDEFWAALGKRGAWWDPTGLPVSLEALHTTPSRKFEFYASGLKRLVDEAVKRDGTGEAFVQALGGRDRGDLLYLPAVAIPAVREPGAFPFRLNTYRLMSRPTGGGRNQPWLLEQPAVHVRATWEGWVEIHPKTAAEVGVKGGDWVWVESAKGRIRLKAKLYAGTLPYVIHIPLFGGEGPNPNDLIANETDPFRGFGLLNTTRVRILKA
;
A
#
# COMPACT_ATOMS: atom_id res chain seq x y z
N MET A 1 -33.20 54.70 -46.03
CA MET A 1 -33.15 54.16 -44.66
C MET A 1 -32.36 55.12 -43.77
N ARG A 2 -32.98 55.64 -42.69
CA ARG A 2 -32.28 56.48 -41.70
C ARG A 2 -31.48 55.58 -40.76
N VAL A 3 -30.15 55.69 -40.76
CA VAL A 3 -29.28 55.03 -39.78
C VAL A 3 -29.38 55.81 -38.47
N THR A 4 -29.94 55.19 -37.42
CA THR A 4 -30.01 55.80 -36.09
C THR A 4 -28.66 55.68 -35.37
N ARG A 5 -28.31 56.62 -34.47
CA ARG A 5 -27.10 56.56 -33.63
C ARG A 5 -26.93 55.22 -32.90
N ARG A 6 -28.04 54.55 -32.54
CA ARG A 6 -28.05 53.23 -31.90
C ARG A 6 -27.64 52.09 -32.85
N GLY A 7 -28.01 52.18 -34.13
CA GLY A 7 -27.58 51.24 -35.17
C GLY A 7 -26.10 51.34 -35.52
N PHE A 8 -25.51 52.55 -35.42
CA PHE A 8 -24.06 52.74 -35.62
C PHE A 8 -23.23 52.10 -34.50
N PHE A 9 -23.61 52.24 -33.23
CA PHE A 9 -22.90 51.59 -32.11
C PHE A 9 -23.09 50.07 -32.07
N GLN A 10 -24.23 49.54 -32.54
CA GLN A 10 -24.42 48.09 -32.69
C GLN A 10 -23.58 47.50 -33.83
N ALA A 11 -23.47 48.22 -34.96
CA ALA A 11 -22.61 47.82 -36.08
C ALA A 11 -21.11 47.93 -35.73
N ALA A 12 -20.71 48.99 -35.01
CA ALA A 12 -19.33 49.19 -34.54
C ALA A 12 -18.94 48.19 -33.42
N GLY A 13 -19.87 47.86 -32.52
CA GLY A 13 -19.68 46.81 -31.51
C GLY A 13 -19.63 45.41 -32.12
N GLY A 14 -20.40 45.17 -33.19
CA GLY A 14 -20.36 43.93 -33.97
C GLY A 14 -19.06 43.75 -34.75
N THR A 15 -18.50 44.81 -35.34
CA THR A 15 -17.20 44.75 -36.03
C THR A 15 -16.02 44.69 -35.07
N ALA A 16 -16.06 45.36 -33.91
CA ALA A 16 -15.03 45.22 -32.88
C ALA A 16 -15.05 43.82 -32.23
N GLY A 17 -16.24 43.28 -31.95
CA GLY A 17 -16.43 41.91 -31.44
C GLY A 17 -16.02 40.84 -32.45
N ALA A 18 -16.36 41.01 -33.73
CA ALA A 18 -15.91 40.13 -34.81
C ALA A 18 -14.39 40.24 -35.03
N ALA A 19 -13.80 41.43 -34.98
CA ALA A 19 -12.35 41.61 -35.09
C ALA A 19 -11.59 41.04 -33.89
N ALA A 20 -12.14 41.12 -32.67
CA ALA A 20 -11.58 40.49 -31.48
C ALA A 20 -11.73 38.96 -31.49
N LEU A 21 -12.85 38.44 -31.98
CA LEU A 21 -13.05 37.00 -32.20
C LEU A 21 -12.11 36.48 -33.30
N ILE A 22 -12.00 37.19 -34.42
CA ILE A 22 -11.10 36.86 -35.54
C ILE A 22 -9.64 36.96 -35.11
N ARG A 23 -9.24 38.01 -34.36
CA ARG A 23 -7.89 38.10 -33.77
C ARG A 23 -7.65 37.02 -32.73
N GLY A 24 -8.65 36.66 -31.92
CA GLY A 24 -8.55 35.57 -30.95
C GLY A 24 -8.43 34.19 -31.61
N THR A 25 -9.14 33.95 -32.72
CA THR A 25 -9.03 32.73 -33.52
C THR A 25 -7.75 32.71 -34.35
N LEU A 26 -7.30 33.84 -34.89
CA LEU A 26 -6.02 33.95 -35.59
C LEU A 26 -4.85 33.82 -34.64
N ALA A 27 -4.90 34.40 -33.45
CA ALA A 27 -3.88 34.21 -32.40
C ALA A 27 -3.85 32.75 -31.94
N LYS A 28 -5.01 32.09 -31.77
CA LYS A 28 -5.07 30.65 -31.48
C LYS A 28 -4.59 29.79 -32.65
N ALA A 29 -4.88 30.17 -33.90
CA ALA A 29 -4.43 29.45 -35.08
C ALA A 29 -2.94 29.67 -35.36
N GLN A 30 -2.41 30.85 -35.03
CA GLN A 30 -1.00 31.19 -35.13
C GLN A 30 -0.22 30.53 -33.99
N GLN A 31 -0.76 30.49 -32.77
CA GLN A 31 -0.20 29.72 -31.66
C GLN A 31 -0.27 28.21 -31.93
N ALA A 32 -1.37 27.70 -32.50
CA ALA A 32 -1.46 26.32 -32.97
C ALA A 32 -0.52 26.05 -34.15
N GLY A 33 -0.28 27.04 -35.02
CA GLY A 33 0.67 26.97 -36.13
C GLY A 33 2.12 26.95 -35.67
N GLU A 34 2.47 27.79 -34.68
CA GLU A 34 3.77 27.83 -34.00
C GLU A 34 4.02 26.56 -33.16
N ASP A 35 2.98 26.05 -32.49
CA ASP A 35 3.01 24.72 -31.86
C ASP A 35 3.24 23.64 -32.93
N LEU A 36 2.54 23.67 -34.07
CA LEU A 36 2.77 22.67 -35.13
C LEU A 36 4.17 22.73 -35.74
N THR A 37 4.80 23.90 -35.90
CA THR A 37 6.20 24.01 -36.33
C THR A 37 7.19 23.55 -35.26
N ARG A 38 6.92 23.80 -33.98
CA ARG A 38 7.73 23.26 -32.86
C ARG A 38 7.75 21.73 -32.84
N TRP A 39 6.62 21.11 -33.23
CA TRP A 39 6.50 19.66 -33.33
C TRP A 39 6.96 19.07 -34.68
N ALA A 40 7.49 19.88 -35.60
CA ALA A 40 7.92 19.40 -36.92
C ALA A 40 9.20 18.55 -36.85
N THR A 41 10.16 18.88 -35.98
CA THR A 41 11.40 18.10 -35.73
C THR A 41 11.93 18.28 -34.28
N PRO A 42 11.14 17.99 -33.24
CA PRO A 42 11.60 18.13 -31.86
C PRO A 42 12.72 17.13 -31.53
N GLU A 43 13.63 17.52 -30.64
CA GLU A 43 14.62 16.57 -30.10
C GLU A 43 13.92 15.58 -29.16
N GLU A 44 13.86 14.31 -29.56
CA GLU A 44 13.30 13.25 -28.74
C GLU A 44 14.34 12.63 -27.82
N VAL A 45 14.13 12.77 -26.50
CA VAL A 45 15.02 12.18 -25.49
C VAL A 45 14.24 11.22 -24.58
N PRO A 46 14.59 9.92 -24.55
CA PRO A 46 14.05 8.99 -23.58
C PRO A 46 14.77 9.13 -22.23
N VAL A 47 14.01 9.41 -21.17
CA VAL A 47 14.53 9.58 -19.80
C VAL A 47 13.95 8.50 -18.87
N PRO A 48 14.78 7.68 -18.20
CA PRO A 48 14.29 6.73 -17.22
C PRO A 48 13.60 7.43 -16.05
N SER A 49 12.46 6.87 -15.62
CA SER A 49 11.74 7.32 -14.42
C SER A 49 11.07 6.15 -13.70
N ILE A 50 10.31 6.42 -12.65
CA ILE A 50 9.63 5.41 -11.83
C ILE A 50 8.16 5.80 -11.63
N CYS A 51 7.24 4.87 -11.89
CA CYS A 51 5.81 5.12 -11.72
C CYS A 51 5.41 5.06 -10.24
N GLN A 52 4.91 6.16 -9.67
CA GLN A 52 4.51 6.27 -8.25
C GLN A 52 2.99 6.13 -8.00
N GLN A 53 2.23 5.56 -8.94
CA GLN A 53 0.76 5.47 -8.85
C GLN A 53 0.25 4.30 -7.97
N CYS A 54 1.10 3.33 -7.69
CA CYS A 54 0.82 2.19 -6.80
C CYS A 54 2.14 1.60 -6.29
N PRO A 55 2.15 0.65 -5.34
CA PRO A 55 3.37 0.09 -4.75
C PRO A 55 4.29 -0.70 -5.71
N GLY A 56 3.85 -0.99 -6.95
CA GLY A 56 4.55 -1.88 -7.89
C GLY A 56 5.84 -1.43 -8.57
N GLY A 57 6.46 -0.32 -8.19
CA GLY A 57 7.79 0.16 -8.62
C GLY A 57 8.14 0.03 -10.11
N CYS A 58 7.18 0.20 -11.03
CA CYS A 58 7.44 -0.03 -12.45
C CYS A 58 8.38 1.04 -13.02
N GLY A 59 9.44 0.61 -13.71
CA GLY A 59 10.34 1.49 -14.43
C GLY A 59 9.65 2.08 -15.66
N LEU A 60 9.77 3.38 -15.82
CA LEU A 60 9.24 4.14 -16.95
C LEU A 60 10.39 4.55 -17.87
N MET A 61 10.06 4.69 -19.14
CA MET A 61 10.82 5.49 -20.09
C MET A 61 9.93 6.67 -20.48
N VAL A 62 10.33 7.86 -20.05
CA VAL A 62 9.61 9.11 -20.31
C VAL A 62 10.14 9.67 -21.62
N ARG A 63 9.26 9.82 -22.60
CA ARG A 63 9.62 10.43 -23.88
C ARG A 63 9.46 11.93 -23.76
N THR A 64 10.55 12.67 -23.89
CA THR A 64 10.52 14.13 -23.93
C THR A 64 10.76 14.66 -25.33
N LEU A 65 10.14 15.78 -25.66
CA LEU A 65 10.29 16.51 -26.91
C LEU A 65 10.64 17.95 -26.54
N ASP A 66 11.87 18.37 -26.85
CA ASP A 66 12.43 19.66 -26.42
C ASP A 66 12.26 19.93 -24.91
N GLY A 67 12.44 18.88 -24.11
CA GLY A 67 12.30 18.92 -22.65
C GLY A 67 10.87 18.78 -22.10
N GLU A 68 9.83 18.83 -22.94
CA GLU A 68 8.44 18.61 -22.53
C GLU A 68 8.06 17.13 -22.59
N VAL A 69 7.28 16.64 -21.62
CA VAL A 69 6.90 15.23 -21.56
C VAL A 69 5.79 14.91 -22.56
N ALA A 70 6.12 14.16 -23.60
CA ALA A 70 5.19 13.78 -24.67
C ALA A 70 4.57 12.39 -24.49
N GLY A 71 5.16 11.53 -23.66
CA GLY A 71 4.65 10.16 -23.50
C GLY A 71 5.34 9.36 -22.41
N LEU A 72 4.67 8.28 -21.99
CA LEU A 72 5.19 7.31 -21.03
C LEU A 72 5.14 5.92 -21.65
N SER A 73 6.27 5.22 -21.64
CA SER A 73 6.36 3.79 -21.94
C SER A 73 7.06 3.06 -20.80
N GLY A 74 7.02 1.72 -20.79
CA GLY A 74 7.76 0.96 -19.79
C GLY A 74 9.23 0.88 -20.15
N ASN A 75 10.12 0.97 -19.16
CA ASN A 75 11.53 0.72 -19.39
C ASN A 75 11.74 -0.78 -19.69
N PRO A 76 12.23 -1.15 -20.89
CA PRO A 76 12.41 -2.56 -21.27
C PRO A 76 13.50 -3.26 -20.45
N LEU A 77 14.47 -2.50 -19.92
CA LEU A 77 15.54 -3.03 -19.08
C LEU A 77 15.08 -3.28 -17.64
N HIS A 78 14.00 -2.62 -17.21
CA HIS A 78 13.61 -2.66 -15.80
C HIS A 78 13.06 -4.05 -15.41
N PRO A 79 13.59 -4.70 -14.36
CA PRO A 79 13.33 -6.13 -14.10
C PRO A 79 11.88 -6.42 -13.69
N ILE A 80 11.19 -5.44 -13.12
CA ILE A 80 9.82 -5.60 -12.61
C ILE A 80 8.78 -5.68 -13.72
N ASN A 81 8.90 -4.83 -14.72
CA ASN A 81 7.86 -4.66 -15.73
C ASN A 81 8.33 -4.99 -17.14
N ARG A 82 9.63 -5.06 -17.41
CA ARG A 82 10.20 -5.49 -18.70
C ARG A 82 9.51 -4.81 -19.89
N GLY A 83 9.33 -3.49 -19.79
CA GLY A 83 8.66 -2.68 -20.82
C GLY A 83 7.13 -2.60 -20.74
N ALA A 84 6.46 -3.49 -19.99
CA ALA A 84 5.01 -3.45 -19.83
C ALA A 84 4.56 -2.36 -18.85
N LEU A 85 3.32 -1.88 -19.00
CA LEU A 85 2.68 -0.94 -18.09
C LEU A 85 1.22 -1.30 -17.85
N CYS A 86 0.69 -0.92 -16.68
CA CYS A 86 -0.75 -0.95 -16.40
C CYS A 86 -1.39 0.42 -16.71
N PRO A 87 -2.73 0.52 -16.78
CA PRO A 87 -3.42 1.77 -17.11
C PRO A 87 -3.01 2.96 -16.25
N LYS A 88 -2.76 2.73 -14.94
CA LYS A 88 -2.36 3.78 -13.99
C LYS A 88 -1.14 4.57 -14.43
N ALA A 89 -0.17 3.92 -15.08
CA ALA A 89 1.07 4.56 -15.49
C ALA A 89 0.81 5.73 -16.45
N PHE A 90 -0.11 5.57 -17.39
CA PHE A 90 -0.50 6.61 -18.35
C PHE A 90 -1.18 7.81 -17.68
N GLY A 91 -1.89 7.58 -16.57
CA GLY A 91 -2.43 8.65 -15.71
C GLY A 91 -1.35 9.56 -15.12
N GLY A 92 -0.07 9.18 -15.18
CA GLY A 92 1.06 10.04 -14.84
C GLY A 92 1.10 11.37 -15.59
N LEU A 93 0.78 11.34 -16.89
CA LEU A 93 0.71 12.55 -17.72
C LEU A 93 -0.38 13.50 -17.22
N GLN A 94 -1.52 12.94 -16.83
CA GLN A 94 -2.63 13.72 -16.27
C GLN A 94 -2.24 14.37 -14.95
N LEU A 95 -1.39 13.75 -14.12
CA LEU A 95 -0.90 14.41 -12.90
C LEU A 95 0.09 15.54 -13.19
N LEU A 96 0.98 15.37 -14.19
CA LEU A 96 1.96 16.40 -14.54
C LEU A 96 1.27 17.66 -15.07
N TYR A 97 0.31 17.47 -15.97
CA TYR A 97 -0.39 18.53 -16.68
C TYR A 97 -1.77 18.87 -16.10
N ASP A 98 -2.08 18.42 -14.88
CA ASP A 98 -3.37 18.74 -14.24
C ASP A 98 -3.48 20.27 -14.06
N PRO A 99 -4.53 20.91 -14.59
CA PRO A 99 -4.71 22.37 -14.48
C PRO A 99 -4.93 22.86 -13.05
N ASN A 100 -5.29 21.97 -12.11
CA ASN A 100 -5.53 22.27 -10.70
C ASN A 100 -4.26 22.15 -9.83
N ARG A 101 -3.09 21.89 -10.42
CA ARG A 101 -1.83 21.91 -9.67
C ARG A 101 -1.56 23.28 -9.06
N LEU A 102 -1.03 23.26 -7.85
CA LEU A 102 -0.54 24.47 -7.20
C LEU A 102 0.72 24.97 -7.90
N LYS A 103 0.71 26.27 -8.22
CA LYS A 103 1.79 26.91 -8.97
C LYS A 103 3.00 27.33 -8.13
N GLY A 104 2.84 27.35 -6.80
CA GLY A 104 3.86 27.74 -5.84
C GLY A 104 3.33 27.73 -4.41
N PRO A 105 4.15 28.12 -3.42
CA PRO A 105 3.75 28.15 -2.02
C PRO A 105 2.55 29.06 -1.77
N MET A 106 1.69 28.64 -0.85
CA MET A 106 0.54 29.42 -0.42
C MET A 106 0.47 29.47 1.10
N ALA A 107 0.12 30.61 1.66
CA ALA A 107 -0.18 30.76 3.07
C ALA A 107 -1.60 31.30 3.25
N ARG A 108 -2.18 31.00 4.40
CA ARG A 108 -3.50 31.48 4.77
C ARG A 108 -3.41 32.76 5.59
N ASP A 109 -4.33 33.69 5.35
CA ASP A 109 -4.44 34.89 6.16
C ASP A 109 -5.17 34.60 7.49
N GLY A 110 -4.53 34.84 8.63
CA GLY A 110 -5.15 34.69 9.97
C GLY A 110 -5.72 33.29 10.26
N GLU A 111 -6.58 33.18 11.29
CA GLU A 111 -7.05 31.89 11.86
C GLU A 111 -8.00 31.07 10.99
N ARG A 112 -8.20 31.43 9.71
CA ARG A 112 -8.47 30.55 8.54
C ARG A 112 -9.09 31.32 7.36
N GLY A 113 -8.46 32.43 6.97
CA GLY A 113 -8.86 33.25 5.82
C GLY A 113 -8.59 32.61 4.46
N ARG A 114 -8.48 33.43 3.42
CA ARG A 114 -8.20 32.97 2.04
C ARG A 114 -6.71 32.61 1.89
N PHE A 115 -6.40 31.75 0.92
CA PHE A 115 -5.01 31.49 0.54
C PHE A 115 -4.47 32.64 -0.29
N ARG A 116 -3.26 33.10 0.05
CA ARG A 116 -2.45 34.00 -0.76
C ARG A 116 -1.18 33.30 -1.24
N PRO A 117 -0.73 33.52 -2.49
CA PRO A 117 0.56 33.03 -2.95
C PRO A 117 1.68 33.76 -2.18
N ILE A 118 2.73 33.02 -1.81
CA ILE A 118 3.90 33.56 -1.12
C ILE A 118 5.20 33.04 -1.75
N GLY A 119 6.32 33.71 -1.45
CA GLY A 119 7.64 33.25 -1.87
C GLY A 119 8.11 32.03 -1.07
N TRP A 120 8.99 31.22 -1.66
CA TRP A 120 9.57 30.06 -0.97
C TRP A 120 10.38 30.44 0.27
N ASP A 121 11.10 31.56 0.25
CA ASP A 121 11.93 31.97 1.38
C ASP A 121 11.06 32.38 2.58
N GLU A 122 10.00 33.15 2.34
CA GLU A 122 8.97 33.47 3.36
C GLU A 122 8.35 32.19 3.93
N ALA A 123 7.96 31.26 3.05
CA ALA A 123 7.33 30.00 3.42
C ALA A 123 8.23 29.12 4.30
N LEU A 124 9.51 29.01 3.95
CA LEU A 124 10.52 28.25 4.71
C LEU A 124 10.83 28.93 6.04
N SER A 125 10.91 30.25 6.07
CA SER A 125 11.10 31.02 7.32
C SER A 125 9.93 30.81 8.27
N MET A 126 8.68 30.85 7.79
CA MET A 126 7.48 30.60 8.62
C MET A 126 7.52 29.20 9.26
N LEU A 127 7.76 28.15 8.46
CA LEU A 127 7.81 26.78 8.96
C LEU A 127 8.98 26.58 9.93
N THR A 128 10.18 27.04 9.56
CA THR A 128 11.40 26.85 10.39
C THR A 128 11.27 27.61 11.71
N ALA A 129 10.79 28.85 11.69
CA ALA A 129 10.59 29.63 12.91
C ALA A 129 9.61 28.93 13.86
N ARG A 130 8.51 28.37 13.34
CA ARG A 130 7.55 27.63 14.15
C ARG A 130 8.15 26.35 14.76
N LEU A 131 8.91 25.59 13.98
CA LEU A 131 9.57 24.38 14.48
C LEU A 131 10.67 24.70 15.51
N ALA A 132 11.43 25.77 15.30
CA ALA A 132 12.46 26.24 16.23
C ALA A 132 11.84 26.68 17.56
N ASP A 133 10.75 27.46 17.53
CA ASP A 133 10.02 27.91 18.72
C ASP A 133 9.48 26.73 19.55
N LEU A 134 8.81 25.76 18.91
CA LEU A 134 8.31 24.56 19.59
C LEU A 134 9.45 23.76 20.23
N ARG A 135 10.58 23.63 19.54
CA ARG A 135 11.75 22.93 20.06
C ARG A 135 12.38 23.67 21.24
N ALA A 136 12.54 24.99 21.16
CA ALA A 136 13.07 25.83 22.23
C ALA A 136 12.19 25.75 23.50
N LYS A 137 10.87 25.66 23.34
CA LYS A 137 9.91 25.45 24.43
C LYS A 137 9.88 24.00 24.96
N GLY A 138 10.68 23.09 24.40
CA GLY A 138 10.69 21.69 24.81
C GLY A 138 9.48 20.88 24.34
N LEU A 139 8.75 21.38 23.34
CA LEU A 139 7.50 20.84 22.81
C LEU A 139 7.69 20.10 21.47
N SER A 140 8.91 19.66 21.13
CA SER A 140 9.18 18.93 19.87
C SER A 140 8.27 17.71 19.67
N HIS A 141 7.94 17.01 20.76
CA HIS A 141 7.03 15.86 20.75
C HIS A 141 5.59 16.22 20.35
N THR A 142 5.20 17.50 20.34
CA THR A 142 3.86 17.95 19.92
C THR A 142 3.77 18.21 18.41
N VAL A 143 4.84 17.98 17.65
CA VAL A 143 4.85 18.03 16.18
C VAL A 143 4.51 16.65 15.62
N ALA A 144 3.45 16.52 14.84
CA ALA A 144 3.11 15.28 14.15
C ALA A 144 3.43 15.37 12.65
N ILE A 145 4.01 14.29 12.10
CA ILE A 145 4.27 14.15 10.66
C ILE A 145 3.44 12.96 10.16
N LEU A 146 2.44 13.24 9.33
CA LEU A 146 1.61 12.21 8.71
C LEU A 146 2.08 11.97 7.29
N GLY A 147 2.68 10.80 7.08
CA GLY A 147 3.12 10.31 5.77
C GLY A 147 2.08 9.39 5.14
N GLY A 148 1.72 9.60 3.88
CA GLY A 148 0.73 8.73 3.22
C GLY A 148 1.38 7.58 2.45
N GLN A 149 1.04 7.41 1.17
CA GLN A 149 1.63 6.34 0.34
C GLN A 149 2.71 6.92 -0.57
N TYR A 150 3.95 6.64 -0.22
CA TYR A 150 5.13 6.95 -0.99
C TYR A 150 6.23 5.93 -0.68
N ARG A 151 7.24 5.87 -1.56
CA ARG A 151 8.30 4.86 -1.54
C ARG A 151 9.69 5.48 -1.61
N GLY A 152 10.69 4.61 -1.59
CA GLY A 152 12.09 4.98 -1.62
C GLY A 152 12.55 5.61 -0.30
N TYR A 153 13.76 6.16 -0.34
CA TYR A 153 14.47 6.69 0.81
C TYR A 153 13.97 8.06 1.29
N ARG A 154 12.92 8.61 0.66
CA ARG A 154 12.17 9.75 1.21
C ARG A 154 11.62 9.42 2.60
N ASP A 155 11.24 8.16 2.85
CA ASP A 155 10.66 7.73 4.14
C ASP A 155 11.72 7.67 5.22
N THR A 156 12.90 7.17 4.84
CA THR A 156 14.09 7.18 5.68
C THR A 156 14.52 8.61 6.02
N LEU A 157 14.48 9.54 5.06
CA LEU A 157 14.82 10.94 5.32
C LEU A 157 13.85 11.59 6.32
N TRP A 158 12.55 11.41 6.16
CA TRP A 158 11.55 11.91 7.11
C TRP A 158 11.69 11.31 8.50
N LYS A 159 11.90 9.99 8.61
CA LYS A 159 12.16 9.32 9.89
C LYS A 159 13.40 9.88 10.57
N ARG A 160 14.47 10.06 9.80
CA ARG A 160 15.74 10.60 10.29
C ARG A 160 15.60 12.04 10.78
N PHE A 161 14.87 12.86 10.02
CA PHE A 161 14.53 14.22 10.43
C PHE A 161 13.68 14.22 11.71
N ALA A 162 12.66 13.38 11.81
CA ALA A 162 11.79 13.28 12.99
C ALA A 162 12.58 12.89 14.25
N GLU A 163 13.45 11.88 14.14
CA GLU A 163 14.30 11.42 15.24
C GLU A 163 15.31 12.51 15.66
N ALA A 164 15.94 13.20 14.70
CA ALA A 164 16.89 14.28 15.00
C ALA A 164 16.19 15.52 15.59
N TYR A 165 15.00 15.88 15.10
CA TYR A 165 14.17 16.96 15.63
C TYR A 165 13.56 16.61 16.99
N GLY A 166 13.49 15.33 17.36
CA GLY A 166 12.94 14.90 18.64
C GLY A 166 11.42 14.79 18.65
N THR A 167 10.79 14.40 17.54
CA THR A 167 9.37 14.01 17.56
C THR A 167 9.22 12.49 17.43
N PRO A 168 8.50 11.81 18.33
CA PRO A 168 8.17 10.40 18.17
C PRO A 168 7.06 10.19 17.12
N ASN A 169 6.39 11.27 16.68
CA ASN A 169 5.14 11.25 15.93
C ASN A 169 5.34 11.29 14.42
N TYR A 170 6.24 10.45 13.90
CA TYR A 170 6.27 10.11 12.48
C TYR A 170 5.37 8.90 12.23
N ILE A 171 4.22 9.14 11.59
CA ILE A 171 3.11 8.17 11.53
C ILE A 171 2.64 8.02 10.09
N ARG A 172 2.55 6.77 9.62
CA ARG A 172 2.10 6.48 8.27
C ARG A 172 0.58 6.24 8.22
N VAL A 173 -0.13 7.15 7.58
CA VAL A 173 -1.59 7.05 7.34
C VAL A 173 -1.82 6.37 6.00
N ARG A 174 -1.86 5.03 6.01
CA ARG A 174 -2.07 4.21 4.81
C ARG A 174 -3.46 3.60 4.82
N CYS A 175 -4.12 3.61 3.67
CA CYS A 175 -5.33 2.82 3.44
C CYS A 175 -5.03 1.33 3.16
N LEU A 176 -3.76 0.98 2.95
CA LEU A 176 -3.28 -0.35 2.62
C LEU A 176 -2.15 -0.75 3.56
N PRO A 177 -2.02 -2.06 3.85
CA PRO A 177 -0.97 -2.53 4.73
C PRO A 177 0.43 -2.21 4.18
N PRO A 178 1.43 -2.16 5.05
CA PRO A 178 2.80 -1.84 4.67
C PRO A 178 3.36 -2.83 3.65
N GLU A 179 4.41 -2.41 2.95
CA GLU A 179 5.31 -3.24 2.13
C GLU A 179 6.16 -4.20 3.00
N ARG A 180 5.65 -4.58 4.18
CA ARG A 180 6.29 -5.46 5.16
C ARG A 180 5.51 -6.77 5.23
N PRO A 181 6.16 -7.88 5.61
CA PRO A 181 5.47 -9.15 5.80
C PRO A 181 4.37 -8.98 6.86
N ALA A 182 3.29 -9.75 6.76
CA ALA A 182 2.30 -9.82 7.82
C ALA A 182 2.98 -10.18 9.16
N LEU A 183 2.49 -9.59 10.26
CA LEU A 183 2.95 -9.91 11.62
C LEU A 183 2.91 -11.43 11.89
N ALA A 184 1.92 -12.14 11.32
CA ALA A 184 1.84 -13.59 11.36
C ALA A 184 3.12 -14.28 10.81
N HIS A 185 3.68 -13.80 9.70
CA HIS A 185 4.91 -14.36 9.13
C HIS A 185 6.12 -14.10 10.05
N GLN A 186 6.18 -12.91 10.67
CA GLN A 186 7.24 -12.58 11.64
C GLN A 186 7.17 -13.51 12.86
N LEU A 187 5.97 -13.75 13.39
CA LEU A 187 5.77 -14.56 14.58
C LEU A 187 5.98 -16.05 14.32
N MET A 188 5.55 -16.56 13.16
CA MET A 188 5.58 -18.00 12.87
C MET A 188 6.83 -18.45 12.12
N GLN A 189 7.43 -17.59 11.30
CA GLN A 189 8.58 -17.92 10.45
C GLN A 189 9.82 -17.07 10.78
N GLY A 190 9.69 -16.04 11.61
CA GLY A 190 10.82 -15.20 12.00
C GLY A 190 11.24 -14.16 10.95
N VAL A 191 10.51 -14.07 9.83
CA VAL A 191 10.89 -13.21 8.70
C VAL A 191 10.38 -11.80 8.89
N THR A 192 11.29 -10.84 9.06
CA THR A 192 10.98 -9.40 9.20
C THR A 192 11.07 -8.62 7.89
N SER A 193 11.70 -9.19 6.85
CA SER A 193 11.75 -8.65 5.49
C SER A 193 10.52 -9.09 4.66
N PRO A 194 10.20 -8.41 3.54
CA PRO A 194 9.11 -8.82 2.68
C PRO A 194 9.29 -10.28 2.22
N LEU A 195 8.23 -11.08 2.26
CA LEU A 195 8.24 -12.39 1.61
C LEU A 195 8.26 -12.20 0.09
N GLY A 196 8.83 -13.14 -0.65
CA GLY A 196 8.55 -13.27 -2.07
C GLY A 196 7.72 -14.50 -2.35
N TYR A 197 6.76 -14.33 -3.25
CA TYR A 197 5.97 -15.44 -3.77
C TYR A 197 6.54 -15.78 -5.13
N ASP A 198 7.11 -16.98 -5.28
CA ASP A 198 7.65 -17.43 -6.56
C ASP A 198 6.53 -17.92 -7.50
N LEU A 199 5.58 -17.02 -7.78
CA LEU A 199 4.32 -17.28 -8.49
C LEU A 199 4.57 -17.91 -9.86
N GLY A 200 5.67 -17.51 -10.50
CA GLY A 200 6.04 -18.00 -11.81
C GLY A 200 6.47 -19.45 -11.80
N GLU A 201 7.02 -19.98 -10.71
CA GLU A 201 7.54 -21.36 -10.63
C GLU A 201 6.60 -22.32 -9.89
N ALA A 202 5.52 -21.83 -9.29
CA ALA A 202 4.53 -22.65 -8.63
C ALA A 202 3.83 -23.63 -9.59
N HIS A 203 3.39 -24.78 -9.09
CA HIS A 203 2.46 -25.66 -9.81
C HIS A 203 1.03 -25.55 -9.29
N PHE A 204 0.86 -25.13 -8.04
CA PHE A 204 -0.45 -24.87 -7.44
C PHE A 204 -0.42 -23.61 -6.58
N ILE A 205 -1.39 -22.72 -6.80
CA ILE A 205 -1.57 -21.51 -5.99
C ILE A 205 -2.99 -21.52 -5.41
N LEU A 206 -3.09 -21.47 -4.09
CA LEU A 206 -4.32 -21.16 -3.37
C LEU A 206 -4.25 -19.71 -2.85
N SER A 207 -5.14 -18.85 -3.32
CA SER A 207 -5.15 -17.44 -2.91
C SER A 207 -6.41 -17.08 -2.13
N PHE A 208 -6.22 -16.46 -0.96
CA PHE A 208 -7.28 -15.92 -0.11
C PHE A 208 -7.48 -14.44 -0.41
N GLY A 209 -8.24 -14.14 -1.47
CA GLY A 209 -8.68 -12.80 -1.83
C GLY A 209 -7.58 -11.84 -2.28
N ALA A 210 -6.38 -12.32 -2.59
CA ALA A 210 -5.37 -11.49 -3.23
C ALA A 210 -5.79 -11.25 -4.69
N GLY A 211 -5.98 -9.98 -5.06
CA GLY A 211 -6.37 -9.59 -6.42
C GLY A 211 -5.17 -9.63 -7.38
N LEU A 212 -4.61 -10.81 -7.66
CA LEU A 212 -3.37 -10.99 -8.45
C LEU A 212 -3.41 -10.25 -9.81
N LEU A 213 -4.58 -10.20 -10.46
CA LEU A 213 -4.78 -9.53 -11.75
C LEU A 213 -5.57 -8.22 -11.62
N GLU A 214 -5.55 -7.63 -10.42
CA GLU A 214 -6.19 -6.36 -10.05
C GLU A 214 -5.15 -5.41 -9.44
N ALA A 215 -5.55 -4.47 -8.58
CA ALA A 215 -4.65 -3.47 -8.00
C ALA A 215 -3.81 -3.99 -6.80
N TRP A 216 -3.51 -5.28 -6.75
CA TRP A 216 -2.71 -5.89 -5.68
C TRP A 216 -1.22 -5.59 -5.87
N LEU A 217 -0.63 -4.87 -4.90
CA LEU A 217 0.79 -4.53 -4.80
C LEU A 217 1.43 -4.09 -6.13
N GLY A 218 2.12 -5.02 -6.82
CA GLY A 218 2.76 -4.84 -8.12
C GLY A 218 2.03 -5.57 -9.25
N PRO A 219 0.97 -4.99 -9.84
CA PRO A 219 0.09 -5.70 -10.77
C PRO A 219 0.79 -6.18 -12.05
N VAL A 220 1.76 -5.42 -12.56
CA VAL A 220 2.45 -5.76 -13.82
C VAL A 220 3.34 -6.98 -13.62
N HIS A 221 4.19 -6.97 -12.58
CA HIS A 221 5.04 -8.10 -12.24
C HIS A 221 4.20 -9.36 -11.96
N VAL A 222 3.16 -9.23 -11.15
CA VAL A 222 2.27 -10.35 -10.81
C VAL A 222 1.56 -10.89 -12.06
N SER A 223 1.13 -10.03 -12.99
CA SER A 223 0.52 -10.47 -14.25
C SER A 223 1.51 -11.23 -15.14
N GLN A 224 2.79 -10.81 -15.17
CA GLN A 224 3.84 -11.52 -15.90
C GLN A 224 4.15 -12.88 -15.27
N ALA A 225 4.27 -12.93 -13.94
CA ALA A 225 4.48 -14.17 -13.20
C ALA A 225 3.29 -15.13 -13.37
N PHE A 226 2.07 -14.62 -13.31
CA PHE A 226 0.85 -15.38 -13.60
C PHE A 226 0.82 -15.87 -15.05
N ALA A 227 1.21 -15.06 -16.03
CA ALA A 227 1.32 -15.52 -17.41
C ALA A 227 2.33 -16.67 -17.53
N ARG A 228 3.46 -16.60 -16.81
CA ARG A 228 4.46 -17.68 -16.75
C ARG A 228 3.87 -18.95 -16.15
N LEU A 229 3.15 -18.85 -15.02
CA LEU A 229 2.44 -19.96 -14.37
C LEU A 229 1.49 -20.69 -15.34
N ARG A 230 0.82 -19.93 -16.21
CA ARG A 230 -0.23 -20.45 -17.10
C ARG A 230 0.29 -20.95 -18.45
N ARG A 231 1.58 -20.80 -18.76
CA ARG A 231 2.19 -21.36 -19.97
C ARG A 231 2.36 -22.87 -19.84
N SER A 232 1.87 -23.62 -20.82
CA SER A 232 2.19 -25.04 -21.04
C SER A 232 3.46 -25.18 -21.88
N GLY A 233 4.25 -26.23 -21.67
CA GLY A 233 5.45 -26.51 -22.44
C GLY A 233 6.36 -27.46 -21.66
N GLU A 234 7.61 -27.06 -21.43
CA GLU A 234 8.61 -27.79 -20.62
C GLU A 234 8.15 -28.11 -19.20
N ARG A 235 7.07 -27.47 -18.72
CA ARG A 235 6.45 -27.72 -17.43
C ARG A 235 4.92 -27.77 -17.55
N PRO A 236 4.23 -28.49 -16.65
CA PRO A 236 2.78 -28.51 -16.62
C PRO A 236 2.23 -27.11 -16.34
N ARG A 237 1.08 -26.83 -16.93
CA ARG A 237 0.33 -25.59 -16.68
C ARG A 237 -0.08 -25.55 -15.20
N GLY A 238 0.39 -24.53 -14.48
CA GLY A 238 0.08 -24.38 -13.05
C GLY A 238 -1.41 -24.15 -12.79
N ARG A 239 -1.89 -24.72 -11.70
CA ARG A 239 -3.28 -24.63 -11.22
C ARG A 239 -3.45 -23.47 -10.24
N PHE A 240 -4.57 -22.79 -10.34
CA PHE A 240 -4.88 -21.61 -9.53
C PHE A 240 -6.30 -21.67 -8.97
N VAL A 241 -6.42 -21.58 -7.65
CA VAL A 241 -7.67 -21.51 -6.91
C VAL A 241 -7.77 -20.16 -6.21
N GLN A 242 -8.85 -19.44 -6.47
CA GLN A 242 -9.13 -18.13 -5.86
C GLN A 242 -10.29 -18.25 -4.87
N VAL A 243 -10.02 -18.05 -3.59
CA VAL A 243 -11.02 -17.89 -2.53
C VAL A 243 -11.35 -16.41 -2.42
N ASP A 244 -12.56 -16.01 -2.79
CA ASP A 244 -12.95 -14.59 -2.85
C ASP A 244 -14.48 -14.47 -2.78
N PRO A 245 -15.06 -13.55 -1.97
CA PRO A 245 -16.50 -13.32 -1.98
C PRO A 245 -17.03 -12.81 -3.33
N ARG A 246 -16.16 -12.17 -4.13
CA ARG A 246 -16.49 -11.66 -5.46
C ARG A 246 -15.83 -12.54 -6.51
N ARG A 247 -16.55 -12.86 -7.59
CA ARG A 247 -15.93 -13.42 -8.80
C ARG A 247 -15.17 -12.31 -9.53
N SER A 248 -14.08 -11.86 -8.94
CA SER A 248 -13.21 -10.78 -9.39
C SER A 248 -12.52 -11.10 -10.73
N PRO A 249 -11.92 -10.12 -11.44
CA PRO A 249 -11.08 -10.40 -12.61
C PRO A 249 -10.03 -11.49 -12.35
N THR A 250 -9.48 -11.53 -11.15
CA THR A 250 -8.59 -12.60 -10.68
C THR A 250 -9.31 -13.94 -10.63
N ALA A 251 -10.47 -14.01 -9.95
CA ALA A 251 -11.24 -15.25 -9.81
C ALA A 251 -11.75 -15.81 -11.15
N VAL A 252 -12.06 -14.96 -12.13
CA VAL A 252 -12.47 -15.40 -13.48
C VAL A 252 -11.34 -16.12 -14.23
N LYS A 253 -10.08 -15.84 -13.90
CA LYS A 253 -8.91 -16.50 -14.52
C LYS A 253 -8.40 -17.71 -13.73
N ALA A 254 -8.97 -17.97 -12.55
CA ALA A 254 -8.71 -19.16 -11.76
C ALA A 254 -9.31 -20.41 -12.40
N ASP A 255 -8.69 -21.56 -12.16
CA ASP A 255 -9.30 -22.86 -12.51
C ASP A 255 -10.50 -23.16 -11.61
N ARG A 256 -10.51 -22.57 -10.40
CA ARG A 256 -11.65 -22.61 -9.49
C ARG A 256 -11.80 -21.31 -8.72
N TRP A 257 -13.01 -20.77 -8.72
CA TRP A 257 -13.44 -19.73 -7.79
C TRP A 257 -14.18 -20.39 -6.62
N VAL A 258 -13.76 -20.08 -5.40
CA VAL A 258 -14.40 -20.53 -4.16
C VAL A 258 -15.07 -19.31 -3.52
N PRO A 259 -16.40 -19.14 -3.67
CA PRO A 259 -17.12 -18.05 -3.05
C PRO A 259 -17.15 -18.27 -1.53
N ILE A 260 -16.65 -17.30 -0.78
CA ILE A 260 -16.56 -17.37 0.69
C ILE A 260 -17.36 -16.24 1.32
N VAL A 261 -17.98 -16.51 2.48
CA VAL A 261 -18.53 -15.46 3.34
C VAL A 261 -17.39 -14.53 3.81
N PRO A 262 -17.46 -13.20 3.58
CA PRO A 262 -16.42 -12.27 4.02
C PRO A 262 -16.12 -12.38 5.52
N GLY A 263 -14.84 -12.50 5.87
CA GLY A 263 -14.37 -12.60 7.25
C GLY A 263 -14.33 -14.02 7.82
N THR A 264 -14.53 -15.05 6.99
CA THR A 264 -14.45 -16.47 7.40
C THR A 264 -13.25 -17.20 6.79
N ASP A 265 -12.32 -16.46 6.18
CA ASP A 265 -11.13 -16.98 5.48
C ASP A 265 -10.25 -17.87 6.39
N GLY A 266 -10.04 -17.46 7.65
CA GLY A 266 -9.27 -18.24 8.62
C GLY A 266 -9.95 -19.57 8.98
N ILE A 267 -11.28 -19.59 9.10
CA ILE A 267 -12.06 -20.80 9.37
C ILE A 267 -11.94 -21.78 8.20
N LEU A 268 -12.01 -21.27 6.95
CA LEU A 268 -11.80 -22.10 5.77
C LEU A 268 -10.38 -22.67 5.72
N ALA A 269 -9.37 -21.85 6.03
CA ALA A 269 -7.98 -22.30 6.08
C ALA A 269 -7.77 -23.45 7.10
N LEU A 270 -8.37 -23.33 8.28
CA LEU A 270 -8.31 -24.38 9.32
C LEU A 270 -9.10 -25.64 8.93
N GLY A 271 -10.21 -25.50 8.19
CA GLY A 271 -10.90 -26.66 7.59
C GLY A 271 -10.09 -27.36 6.50
N ILE A 272 -9.35 -26.61 5.67
CA ILE A 272 -8.41 -27.20 4.70
C ILE A 272 -7.27 -27.89 5.43
N ALA A 273 -6.73 -27.29 6.50
CA ALA A 273 -5.72 -27.93 7.36
C ALA A 273 -6.25 -29.23 7.99
N ASN A 274 -7.49 -29.24 8.48
CA ASN A 274 -8.16 -30.43 9.01
C ASN A 274 -8.18 -31.56 7.96
N ALA A 275 -8.60 -31.25 6.73
CA ALA A 275 -8.63 -32.23 5.64
C ALA A 275 -7.21 -32.74 5.27
N LEU A 276 -6.22 -31.85 5.18
CA LEU A 276 -4.82 -32.22 4.92
C LEU A 276 -4.27 -33.17 5.98
N ILE A 277 -4.56 -32.89 7.26
CA ILE A 277 -4.08 -33.70 8.39
C ILE A 277 -4.79 -35.05 8.42
N ARG A 278 -6.14 -35.09 8.28
CA ARG A 278 -6.92 -36.33 8.30
C ARG A 278 -6.57 -37.29 7.17
N GLU A 279 -6.29 -36.76 5.98
CA GLU A 279 -5.88 -37.55 4.81
C GLU A 279 -4.36 -37.75 4.73
N GLU A 280 -3.60 -37.28 5.73
CA GLU A 280 -2.14 -37.37 5.79
C GLU A 280 -1.41 -36.79 4.56
N LEU A 281 -1.97 -35.75 3.94
CA LEU A 281 -1.46 -35.10 2.72
C LEU A 281 -0.48 -33.94 2.99
N TYR A 282 -0.12 -33.73 4.25
CA TYR A 282 0.86 -32.72 4.65
C TYR A 282 2.30 -33.28 4.53
N ASP A 283 3.27 -32.38 4.42
CA ASP A 283 4.69 -32.71 4.34
C ASP A 283 5.21 -33.19 5.72
N LYS A 284 5.16 -34.50 5.93
CA LYS A 284 5.55 -35.12 7.22
C LYS A 284 7.01 -34.84 7.59
N GLU A 285 7.90 -34.79 6.59
CA GLU A 285 9.33 -34.54 6.82
C GLU A 285 9.56 -33.10 7.29
N PHE A 286 9.01 -32.13 6.56
CA PHE A 286 9.10 -30.72 6.95
C PHE A 286 8.51 -30.48 8.34
N ILE A 287 7.33 -31.05 8.61
CA ILE A 287 6.67 -30.92 9.92
C ILE A 287 7.55 -31.48 11.04
N ALA A 288 8.09 -32.69 10.89
CA ALA A 288 8.90 -33.32 11.94
C ALA A 288 10.22 -32.57 12.21
N GLN A 289 10.91 -32.13 11.15
CA GLN A 289 12.25 -31.55 11.28
C GLN A 289 12.21 -30.05 11.59
N HIS A 290 11.31 -29.29 10.95
CA HIS A 290 11.38 -27.84 10.86
C HIS A 290 10.23 -27.09 11.53
N THR A 291 9.37 -27.76 12.31
CA THR A 291 8.26 -27.10 13.01
C THR A 291 8.23 -27.29 14.52
N PHE A 292 7.54 -26.39 15.22
CA PHE A 292 7.25 -26.41 16.65
C PHE A 292 5.76 -26.12 16.90
N GLY A 293 5.17 -26.78 17.90
CA GLY A 293 3.76 -26.63 18.28
C GLY A 293 2.76 -27.35 17.37
N PHE A 294 3.23 -28.26 16.49
CA PHE A 294 2.35 -29.08 15.64
C PHE A 294 1.71 -30.24 16.43
N GLU A 295 2.54 -31.08 17.05
CA GLU A 295 2.12 -32.11 18.00
C GLU A 295 2.03 -31.53 19.42
N ASP A 296 1.33 -32.23 20.31
CA ASP A 296 1.26 -31.88 21.74
C ASP A 296 2.66 -31.89 22.38
N TRP A 297 2.89 -31.03 23.37
CA TRP A 297 4.16 -30.99 24.09
C TRP A 297 3.97 -30.65 25.57
N VAL A 298 5.04 -30.89 26.33
CA VAL A 298 5.14 -30.49 27.74
C VAL A 298 6.20 -29.40 27.83
N ASP A 299 5.88 -28.26 28.45
CA ASP A 299 6.84 -27.18 28.62
C ASP A 299 7.85 -27.47 29.76
N GLN A 300 8.81 -26.56 29.93
CA GLN A 300 9.84 -26.67 30.97
C GLN A 300 9.29 -26.67 32.40
N ARG A 301 8.03 -26.26 32.60
CA ARG A 301 7.34 -26.23 33.90
C ARG A 301 6.48 -27.47 34.13
N GLY A 302 6.46 -28.42 33.19
CA GLY A 302 5.62 -29.61 33.25
C GLY A 302 4.16 -29.35 32.82
N ALA A 303 3.85 -28.20 32.24
CA ALA A 303 2.50 -27.92 31.73
C ALA A 303 2.30 -28.62 30.38
N HIS A 304 1.16 -29.29 30.22
CA HIS A 304 0.76 -29.92 28.96
C HIS A 304 0.09 -28.89 28.05
N HIS A 305 0.50 -28.88 26.79
CA HIS A 305 -0.02 -27.99 25.76
C HIS A 305 -0.56 -28.79 24.57
N GLU A 306 -1.78 -28.47 24.13
CA GLU A 306 -2.40 -29.06 22.94
C GLU A 306 -1.72 -28.50 21.68
N GLY A 307 -1.28 -29.41 20.80
CA GLY A 307 -0.69 -29.11 19.51
C GLY A 307 -1.71 -28.65 18.48
N PHE A 308 -1.24 -27.92 17.47
CA PHE A 308 -2.06 -27.46 16.35
C PHE A 308 -2.84 -28.60 15.68
N LYS A 309 -2.23 -29.78 15.55
CA LYS A 309 -2.86 -30.95 14.94
C LYS A 309 -4.13 -31.38 15.68
N ASN A 310 -4.03 -31.63 16.98
CA ASN A 310 -5.14 -32.10 17.81
C ASN A 310 -6.23 -31.02 17.90
N PHE A 311 -5.83 -29.77 18.13
CA PHE A 311 -6.72 -28.62 18.12
C PHE A 311 -7.53 -28.53 16.82
N VAL A 312 -6.86 -28.57 15.66
CA VAL A 312 -7.53 -28.46 14.35
C VAL A 312 -8.48 -29.63 14.10
N LEU A 313 -8.05 -30.85 14.42
CA LEU A 313 -8.84 -32.07 14.22
C LEU A 313 -10.13 -32.09 15.04
N LYS A 314 -10.07 -31.53 16.25
CA LYS A 314 -11.15 -31.43 17.22
C LYS A 314 -12.13 -30.30 16.89
N GLU A 315 -11.64 -29.09 16.64
CA GLU A 315 -12.49 -27.88 16.59
C GLU A 315 -13.01 -27.55 15.18
N TYR A 316 -12.31 -27.95 14.12
CA TYR A 316 -12.64 -27.54 12.73
C TYR A 316 -13.18 -28.70 11.89
N GLY A 317 -14.20 -29.38 12.42
CA GLY A 317 -14.96 -30.37 11.66
C GLY A 317 -15.58 -29.79 10.38
N LEU A 318 -15.48 -30.51 9.26
CA LEU A 318 -15.80 -29.96 7.94
C LEU A 318 -17.25 -29.50 7.77
N LEU A 319 -18.22 -30.11 8.47
CA LEU A 319 -19.63 -29.66 8.44
C LEU A 319 -19.79 -28.27 9.07
N ALA A 320 -19.17 -28.03 10.22
CA ALA A 320 -19.20 -26.74 10.90
C ALA A 320 -18.48 -25.66 10.08
N VAL A 321 -17.32 -26.00 9.52
CA VAL A 321 -16.58 -25.11 8.60
C VAL A 321 -17.43 -24.77 7.38
N SER A 322 -18.09 -25.76 6.78
CA SER A 322 -18.93 -25.56 5.59
C SER A 322 -20.12 -24.62 5.89
N ALA A 323 -20.80 -24.82 7.02
CA ALA A 323 -21.89 -23.96 7.45
C ALA A 323 -21.44 -22.50 7.70
N ALA A 324 -20.28 -22.31 8.34
CA ALA A 324 -19.78 -20.98 8.67
C ALA A 324 -19.26 -20.21 7.44
N THR A 325 -18.57 -20.89 6.53
CA THR A 325 -17.88 -20.28 5.40
C THR A 325 -18.75 -20.16 4.15
N GLY A 326 -19.83 -20.95 4.07
CA GLY A 326 -20.65 -21.12 2.87
C GLY A 326 -19.98 -22.00 1.80
N VAL A 327 -18.80 -22.55 2.05
CA VAL A 327 -18.06 -23.40 1.11
C VAL A 327 -18.48 -24.86 1.31
N PRO A 328 -18.94 -25.59 0.26
CA PRO A 328 -19.33 -26.99 0.41
C PRO A 328 -18.17 -27.87 0.89
N VAL A 329 -18.45 -28.84 1.78
CA VAL A 329 -17.46 -29.82 2.26
C VAL A 329 -16.68 -30.48 1.12
N ARG A 330 -17.38 -30.86 0.05
CA ARG A 330 -16.75 -31.43 -1.16
C ARG A 330 -15.68 -30.50 -1.74
N THR A 331 -15.97 -29.21 -1.84
CA THR A 331 -15.02 -28.21 -2.35
C THR A 331 -13.81 -28.07 -1.43
N ILE A 332 -14.01 -28.10 -0.10
CA ILE A 332 -12.93 -28.05 0.89
C ILE A 332 -11.98 -29.24 0.70
N LEU A 333 -12.53 -30.46 0.60
CA LEU A 333 -11.77 -31.69 0.38
C LEU A 333 -11.00 -31.67 -0.94
N GLU A 334 -11.65 -31.27 -2.04
CA GLU A 334 -11.00 -31.19 -3.35
C GLU A 334 -9.84 -30.18 -3.35
N VAL A 335 -10.03 -29.00 -2.73
CA VAL A 335 -8.95 -28.00 -2.60
C VAL A 335 -7.81 -28.52 -1.72
N ALA A 336 -8.12 -29.17 -0.59
CA ALA A 336 -7.10 -29.76 0.28
C ALA A 336 -6.28 -30.84 -0.45
N ARG A 337 -6.94 -31.73 -1.19
CA ARG A 337 -6.27 -32.77 -1.99
C ARG A 337 -5.38 -32.19 -3.07
N ASP A 338 -5.89 -31.21 -3.83
CA ASP A 338 -5.10 -30.55 -4.86
C ASP A 338 -3.86 -29.86 -4.26
N LEU A 339 -4.04 -29.16 -3.13
CA LEU A 339 -2.99 -28.45 -2.41
C LEU A 339 -1.93 -29.41 -1.82
N GLY A 340 -2.35 -30.55 -1.29
CA GLY A 340 -1.46 -31.57 -0.72
C GLY A 340 -0.65 -32.33 -1.78
N THR A 341 -1.23 -32.56 -2.96
CA THR A 341 -0.65 -33.45 -3.99
C THR A 341 0.08 -32.72 -5.14
N THR A 342 -0.23 -31.44 -5.41
CA THR A 342 0.36 -30.71 -6.55
C THR A 342 1.53 -29.83 -6.11
N LYS A 343 2.76 -30.36 -6.11
CA LYS A 343 3.97 -29.63 -5.68
C LYS A 343 4.79 -29.05 -6.85
N PRO A 344 5.51 -27.93 -6.67
CA PRO A 344 5.46 -27.04 -5.50
C PRO A 344 4.13 -26.28 -5.43
N ALA A 345 3.56 -26.21 -4.23
CA ALA A 345 2.32 -25.50 -3.95
C ALA A 345 2.59 -24.30 -3.05
N MET A 346 1.80 -23.24 -3.15
CA MET A 346 1.84 -22.12 -2.22
C MET A 346 0.45 -21.59 -1.88
N VAL A 347 0.37 -20.94 -0.72
CA VAL A 347 -0.84 -20.28 -0.24
C VAL A 347 -0.58 -18.79 0.00
N ILE A 348 -1.45 -17.93 -0.54
CA ILE A 348 -1.33 -16.47 -0.47
C ILE A 348 -2.41 -15.94 0.47
N GLY A 349 -1.98 -15.35 1.60
CA GLY A 349 -2.85 -14.76 2.63
C GLY A 349 -2.86 -13.22 2.65
N GLU A 350 -2.49 -12.55 1.56
CA GLU A 350 -2.21 -11.12 1.54
C GLU A 350 -3.28 -10.26 0.83
N ARG A 351 -4.58 -10.39 1.18
CA ARG A 351 -5.69 -9.59 0.60
C ARG A 351 -5.49 -8.05 0.62
N GLY A 352 -4.60 -7.55 1.47
CA GLY A 352 -4.38 -6.13 1.70
C GLY A 352 -5.07 -5.69 2.99
N THR A 353 -6.36 -5.41 2.93
CA THR A 353 -7.16 -5.03 4.11
C THR A 353 -7.25 -6.18 5.11
N ALA A 354 -7.63 -5.87 6.35
CA ALA A 354 -7.94 -6.90 7.34
C ALA A 354 -9.08 -7.82 6.83
N TYR A 355 -8.98 -9.12 7.11
CA TYR A 355 -10.05 -10.08 6.86
C TYR A 355 -11.22 -9.88 7.85
N GLY A 356 -10.92 -9.44 9.06
CA GLY A 356 -11.87 -9.18 10.13
C GLY A 356 -11.15 -8.76 11.43
N PRO A 357 -11.86 -8.74 12.57
CA PRO A 357 -11.27 -8.39 13.87
C PRO A 357 -10.12 -9.31 14.30
N ASP A 358 -10.19 -10.61 13.95
CA ASP A 358 -9.16 -11.61 14.25
C ASP A 358 -8.16 -11.78 13.07
N ASP A 359 -7.70 -10.67 12.47
CA ASP A 359 -6.83 -10.68 11.28
C ASP A 359 -5.52 -11.43 11.54
N LEU A 360 -4.94 -11.26 12.73
CA LEU A 360 -3.70 -11.93 13.12
C LEU A 360 -3.85 -13.45 13.06
N HIS A 361 -4.81 -14.01 13.81
CA HIS A 361 -5.07 -15.45 13.84
C HIS A 361 -5.53 -15.99 12.48
N THR A 362 -6.29 -15.20 11.71
CA THR A 362 -6.68 -15.55 10.34
C THR A 362 -5.45 -15.72 9.44
N ARG A 363 -4.50 -14.78 9.50
CA ARG A 363 -3.26 -14.86 8.73
C ARG A 363 -2.35 -15.97 9.21
N MET A 364 -2.31 -16.23 10.52
CA MET A 364 -1.60 -17.39 11.06
C MET A 364 -2.19 -18.69 10.49
N ALA A 365 -3.52 -18.83 10.47
CA ALA A 365 -4.20 -20.00 9.93
C ALA A 365 -3.92 -20.22 8.44
N ILE A 366 -3.94 -19.15 7.63
CA ILE A 366 -3.60 -19.24 6.21
C ILE A 366 -2.12 -19.58 6.03
N HIS A 367 -1.22 -19.01 6.84
CA HIS A 367 0.22 -19.26 6.74
C HIS A 367 0.58 -20.69 7.20
N SER A 368 -0.13 -21.25 8.17
CA SER A 368 -0.01 -22.66 8.56
C SER A 368 -0.16 -23.62 7.39
N LEU A 369 -1.00 -23.30 6.39
CA LEU A 369 -1.12 -24.14 5.19
C LEU A 369 0.19 -24.20 4.38
N ASN A 370 1.00 -23.14 4.37
CA ASN A 370 2.31 -23.14 3.71
C ASN A 370 3.30 -24.09 4.40
N ALA A 371 3.31 -24.11 5.74
CA ALA A 371 4.11 -25.07 6.50
C ALA A 371 3.63 -26.51 6.28
N LEU A 372 2.31 -26.76 6.32
CA LEU A 372 1.74 -28.09 6.08
C LEU A 372 2.09 -28.63 4.69
N VAL A 373 2.29 -27.79 3.69
CA VAL A 373 2.58 -28.24 2.33
C VAL A 373 4.06 -28.16 1.96
N GLY A 374 4.93 -27.78 2.91
CA GLY A 374 6.38 -27.67 2.69
C GLY A 374 6.78 -26.55 1.74
N SER A 375 6.02 -25.46 1.66
CA SER A 375 6.27 -24.39 0.68
C SER A 375 7.28 -23.34 1.14
N ILE A 376 7.83 -23.45 2.35
CA ILE A 376 8.72 -22.44 2.93
C ILE A 376 10.16 -22.70 2.51
N GLY A 377 10.81 -21.68 1.94
CA GLY A 377 12.21 -21.77 1.53
C GLY A 377 12.44 -22.66 0.31
N VAL A 378 11.41 -22.92 -0.50
CA VAL A 378 11.49 -23.78 -1.70
C VAL A 378 11.13 -23.00 -2.97
N ARG A 379 11.76 -23.36 -4.09
CA ARG A 379 11.44 -22.80 -5.41
C ARG A 379 9.99 -23.12 -5.80
N GLY A 380 9.26 -22.13 -6.35
CA GLY A 380 7.82 -22.23 -6.55
C GLY A 380 7.00 -22.16 -5.27
N GLY A 381 7.62 -21.79 -4.14
CA GLY A 381 7.02 -21.60 -2.82
C GLY A 381 7.20 -20.16 -2.30
N LEU A 382 7.23 -20.04 -0.97
CA LEU A 382 7.53 -18.81 -0.24
C LEU A 382 9.03 -18.67 -0.03
N LEU A 383 9.55 -17.50 -0.38
CA LEU A 383 10.96 -17.18 -0.26
C LEU A 383 11.15 -15.86 0.52
N ILE A 384 12.38 -15.55 0.90
CA ILE A 384 12.70 -14.35 1.69
C ILE A 384 13.31 -13.30 0.76
N GLN A 385 12.83 -12.07 0.81
CA GLN A 385 13.52 -11.01 0.09
C GLN A 385 14.82 -10.58 0.79
N GLY A 386 15.94 -10.63 0.05
CA GLY A 386 17.23 -10.17 0.53
C GLY A 386 17.32 -8.65 0.62
N GLU A 387 18.16 -8.15 1.53
CA GLU A 387 18.35 -6.72 1.71
C GLU A 387 19.16 -6.08 0.58
N LEU A 388 18.86 -4.81 0.30
CA LEU A 388 19.64 -3.99 -0.63
C LEU A 388 20.99 -3.64 0.03
N PRO A 389 22.13 -3.93 -0.63
CA PRO A 389 23.44 -3.67 -0.06
C PRO A 389 23.82 -2.19 -0.22
N LEU A 390 23.04 -1.28 0.36
CA LEU A 390 23.28 0.17 0.25
C LEU A 390 24.20 0.66 1.37
N SER A 391 25.01 1.69 1.11
CA SER A 391 25.99 2.22 2.07
C SER A 391 25.30 2.61 3.37
N PRO A 392 25.70 2.05 4.53
CA PRO A 392 24.95 2.17 5.77
C PRO A 392 24.84 3.62 6.22
N LEU A 393 23.69 3.99 6.79
CA LEU A 393 23.53 5.29 7.41
C LEU A 393 24.06 5.27 8.83
N ARG A 394 24.80 6.32 9.21
CA ARG A 394 25.19 6.55 10.59
C ARG A 394 23.94 6.60 11.49
N PRO A 395 23.95 6.05 12.72
CA PRO A 395 22.86 6.25 13.66
C PRO A 395 22.54 7.74 13.89
N VAL A 396 21.31 8.07 14.25
CA VAL A 396 20.95 9.46 14.58
C VAL A 396 21.53 9.82 15.94
N GLN A 397 22.35 10.88 15.98
CA GLN A 397 22.81 11.45 17.24
C GLN A 397 21.72 12.34 17.84
N LYS A 398 21.35 12.09 19.08
CA LYS A 398 20.29 12.82 19.79
C LYS A 398 20.94 13.79 20.76
N ASP A 399 20.56 15.06 20.69
CA ASP A 399 20.84 15.98 21.79
C ASP A 399 19.81 15.83 22.91
N GLU A 400 19.99 16.56 24.00
CA GLU A 400 19.13 16.51 25.18
C GLU A 400 17.66 16.79 24.85
N ALA A 401 17.40 17.80 24.01
CA ALA A 401 16.04 18.16 23.61
C ALA A 401 15.36 17.02 22.83
N ALA A 402 16.09 16.38 21.90
CA ALA A 402 15.55 15.25 21.14
C ALA A 402 15.37 14.01 22.02
N ALA A 403 16.35 13.67 22.86
CA ALA A 403 16.29 12.52 23.77
C ALA A 403 15.06 12.61 24.69
N ARG A 404 14.89 13.74 25.40
CA ARG A 404 13.75 13.95 26.31
C ARG A 404 12.40 13.88 25.60
N ALA A 405 12.31 14.42 24.39
CA ALA A 405 11.06 14.45 23.64
C ALA A 405 10.69 13.08 23.06
N LEU A 406 11.67 12.27 22.67
CA LEU A 406 11.46 10.91 22.15
C LEU A 406 11.03 9.89 23.22
N GLU A 407 11.27 10.17 24.50
CA GLU A 407 10.74 9.36 25.62
C GLU A 407 9.23 9.49 25.77
N ARG A 408 8.63 10.56 25.22
CA ARG A 408 7.17 10.74 25.24
C ARG A 408 6.50 9.67 24.39
N PRO A 409 5.36 9.11 24.84
CA PRO A 409 4.61 8.14 24.05
C PRO A 409 4.14 8.76 22.74
N ARG A 410 4.07 7.96 21.67
CA ARG A 410 3.50 8.40 20.38
C ARG A 410 2.02 8.76 20.53
N ILE A 411 1.59 9.79 19.80
CA ILE A 411 0.19 10.25 19.79
C ILE A 411 -0.75 9.17 19.22
N ASP A 412 -0.32 8.35 18.26
CA ASP A 412 -1.13 7.24 17.73
C ASP A 412 -1.25 6.05 18.71
N GLY A 413 -0.30 5.90 19.63
CA GLY A 413 -0.28 4.82 20.63
C GLY A 413 0.39 3.55 20.19
N ALA A 414 0.95 3.52 18.98
CA ALA A 414 1.76 2.40 18.51
C ALA A 414 2.89 2.10 19.51
N GLY A 415 3.10 0.82 19.78
CA GLY A 415 4.08 0.34 20.75
C GLY A 415 3.62 0.35 22.21
N ARG A 416 2.33 0.62 22.51
CA ARG A 416 1.77 0.56 23.87
C ARG A 416 0.31 0.08 23.89
N GLY A 417 -0.12 -0.47 25.03
CA GLY A 417 -1.51 -0.89 25.26
C GLY A 417 -2.00 -1.88 24.19
N GLN A 418 -3.24 -1.73 23.73
CA GLN A 418 -3.79 -2.59 22.66
C GLN A 418 -3.00 -2.52 21.34
N TYR A 419 -2.25 -1.45 21.08
CA TYR A 419 -1.45 -1.24 19.86
C TYR A 419 0.03 -1.61 20.04
N LEU A 420 0.35 -2.47 21.02
CA LEU A 420 1.73 -2.84 21.35
C LEU A 420 2.52 -3.37 20.14
N LEU A 421 1.88 -4.16 19.27
CA LEU A 421 2.51 -4.76 18.09
C LEU A 421 2.30 -3.95 16.80
N ALA A 422 1.49 -2.89 16.85
CA ALA A 422 1.20 -2.07 15.68
C ALA A 422 2.40 -1.18 15.34
N SER A 423 2.77 -1.10 14.06
CA SER A 423 3.80 -0.17 13.60
C SER A 423 3.32 1.29 13.60
N ASP A 424 2.04 1.49 13.28
CA ASP A 424 1.35 2.76 13.21
C ASP A 424 -0.11 2.50 13.60
N ALA A 425 -0.79 3.44 14.27
CA ALA A 425 -2.20 3.29 14.64
C ALA A 425 -3.06 4.51 14.19
N PRO A 426 -3.15 4.78 12.87
CA PRO A 426 -3.83 5.97 12.35
C PRO A 426 -5.30 6.08 12.76
N GLN A 427 -6.00 4.97 13.01
CA GLN A 427 -7.42 4.99 13.39
C GLN A 427 -7.66 5.67 14.75
N ALA A 428 -6.67 5.63 15.66
CA ALA A 428 -6.74 6.21 16.99
C ALA A 428 -6.44 7.72 17.00
N LEU A 429 -5.87 8.26 15.92
CA LEU A 429 -5.40 9.65 15.87
C LEU A 429 -6.49 10.69 16.12
N PRO A 430 -7.67 10.65 15.48
CA PRO A 430 -8.65 11.72 15.62
C PRO A 430 -9.09 11.94 17.07
N GLU A 431 -9.43 10.85 17.78
CA GLU A 431 -9.85 10.89 19.17
C GLU A 431 -8.74 11.41 20.09
N ARG A 432 -7.51 10.98 19.87
CA ARG A 432 -6.37 11.37 20.71
C ARG A 432 -5.92 12.81 20.51
N ILE A 433 -6.00 13.31 19.27
CA ILE A 433 -5.76 14.71 18.96
C ILE A 433 -6.87 15.57 19.60
N LEU A 434 -8.14 15.20 19.42
CA LEU A 434 -9.29 15.92 19.99
C LEU A 434 -9.28 15.96 21.52
N SER A 435 -8.88 14.87 22.16
CA SER A 435 -8.81 14.77 23.62
C SER A 435 -7.54 15.36 24.22
N ALA A 436 -6.58 15.79 23.38
CA ALA A 436 -5.24 16.22 23.78
C ALA A 436 -4.53 15.21 24.70
N LYS A 437 -4.78 13.91 24.52
CA LYS A 437 -4.17 12.83 25.30
C LYS A 437 -3.27 11.98 24.40
N PRO A 438 -2.00 11.73 24.80
CA PRO A 438 -1.39 12.10 26.08
C PRO A 438 -0.91 13.57 26.16
N TYR A 439 -0.96 14.31 25.06
CA TYR A 439 -0.62 15.74 24.96
C TYR A 439 -1.26 16.35 23.69
N PRO A 440 -1.40 17.69 23.60
CA PRO A 440 -1.90 18.35 22.38
C PRO A 440 -0.88 18.31 21.24
N ILE A 441 -1.36 18.39 20.00
CA ILE A 441 -0.54 18.55 18.79
C ILE A 441 -0.51 20.03 18.38
N ASN A 442 0.68 20.63 18.38
CA ASN A 442 0.87 22.06 18.09
C ASN A 442 1.25 22.35 16.63
N ALA A 443 1.78 21.35 15.92
CA ALA A 443 2.05 21.44 14.49
C ALA A 443 1.83 20.10 13.80
N LEU A 444 1.27 20.13 12.59
CA LEU A 444 0.99 18.96 11.78
C LEU A 444 1.58 19.13 10.37
N LEU A 445 2.41 18.19 9.96
CA LEU A 445 3.02 18.15 8.63
C LEU A 445 2.39 17.01 7.83
N LEU A 446 1.73 17.34 6.73
CA LEU A 446 1.04 16.40 5.85
C LEU A 446 1.88 16.15 4.60
N PHE A 447 2.38 14.92 4.44
CA PHE A 447 3.21 14.55 3.30
C PHE A 447 2.65 13.33 2.57
N ALA A 448 2.33 13.49 1.29
CA ALA A 448 1.78 12.44 0.42
C ALA A 448 0.54 11.72 1.00
N THR A 449 -0.24 12.42 1.84
CA THR A 449 -1.41 11.90 2.55
C THR A 449 -2.60 12.84 2.43
N ASN A 450 -3.81 12.27 2.46
CA ASN A 450 -5.08 13.00 2.50
C ASN A 450 -6.09 12.24 3.37
N PRO A 451 -5.94 12.27 4.71
CA PRO A 451 -6.86 11.58 5.62
C PRO A 451 -8.30 12.06 5.51
N LEU A 452 -8.55 13.31 5.10
CA LEU A 452 -9.91 13.84 4.95
C LEU A 452 -10.65 13.26 3.73
N ALA A 453 -9.94 12.69 2.76
CA ALA A 453 -10.55 11.90 1.70
C ALA A 453 -10.48 10.40 1.98
N ASN A 454 -9.32 9.89 2.40
CA ASN A 454 -9.02 8.46 2.27
C ASN A 454 -9.23 7.64 3.54
N HIS A 455 -9.56 8.27 4.66
CA HIS A 455 -9.73 7.58 5.94
C HIS A 455 -11.21 7.38 6.30
N PRO A 456 -11.60 6.22 6.90
CA PRO A 456 -12.95 6.02 7.41
C PRO A 456 -13.39 7.12 8.39
N ALA A 457 -12.56 7.50 9.36
CA ALA A 457 -12.84 8.58 10.31
C ALA A 457 -12.62 10.02 9.78
N LYS A 458 -12.87 10.31 8.50
CA LYS A 458 -12.57 11.62 7.90
C LYS A 458 -13.25 12.79 8.61
N GLU A 459 -14.47 12.64 9.11
CA GLU A 459 -15.19 13.68 9.85
C GLU A 459 -14.52 13.97 11.20
N ALA A 460 -14.05 12.92 11.88
CA ALA A 460 -13.32 13.07 13.14
C ALA A 460 -11.94 13.70 12.90
N PHE A 461 -11.25 13.34 11.81
CA PHE A 461 -10.01 14.01 11.41
C PHE A 461 -10.24 15.49 11.09
N ALA A 462 -11.34 15.84 10.41
CA ALA A 462 -11.66 17.23 10.10
C ALA A 462 -11.80 18.06 11.39
N LYS A 463 -12.55 17.54 12.39
CA LYS A 463 -12.64 18.15 13.72
C LYS A 463 -11.30 18.20 14.44
N ALA A 464 -10.50 17.14 14.35
CA ALA A 464 -9.17 17.11 14.97
C ALA A 464 -8.24 18.19 14.38
N PHE A 465 -8.29 18.40 13.05
CA PHE A 465 -7.52 19.44 12.38
C PHE A 465 -7.94 20.84 12.83
N GLU A 466 -9.21 21.02 13.21
CA GLU A 466 -9.67 22.33 13.69
C GLU A 466 -8.96 22.80 14.96
N GLY A 467 -8.54 21.87 15.82
CA GLY A 467 -7.82 22.17 17.06
C GLY A 467 -6.30 22.27 16.93
N ILE A 468 -5.72 22.03 15.74
CA ILE A 468 -4.26 22.08 15.54
C ILE A 468 -3.86 23.51 15.16
N PRO A 469 -2.96 24.17 15.92
CA PRO A 469 -2.59 25.57 15.68
C PRO A 469 -1.81 25.87 14.40
N PHE A 470 -1.13 24.87 13.83
CA PHE A 470 -0.32 25.07 12.62
C PHE A 470 -0.26 23.80 11.77
N ILE A 471 -0.84 23.84 10.58
CA ILE A 471 -0.89 22.72 9.64
C ILE A 471 -0.14 23.11 8.37
N VAL A 472 0.82 22.27 7.97
CA VAL A 472 1.56 22.39 6.72
C VAL A 472 1.24 21.22 5.81
N SER A 473 0.88 21.50 4.56
CA SER A 473 0.70 20.48 3.53
C SER A 473 1.77 20.56 2.46
N PHE A 474 2.33 19.40 2.09
CA PHE A 474 3.24 19.25 0.96
C PHE A 474 2.54 18.78 -0.32
N SER A 475 1.19 18.80 -0.35
CA SER A 475 0.45 18.33 -1.52
C SER A 475 0.70 19.22 -2.74
N PRO A 476 0.91 18.64 -3.95
CA PRO A 476 0.93 19.40 -5.19
C PRO A 476 -0.45 19.93 -5.60
N PHE A 477 -1.51 19.55 -4.89
CA PHE A 477 -2.90 19.89 -5.18
C PHE A 477 -3.59 20.57 -3.98
N LEU A 478 -4.64 21.35 -4.28
CA LEU A 478 -5.59 21.81 -3.26
C LEU A 478 -6.65 20.72 -3.01
N ASP A 479 -6.26 19.70 -2.24
CA ASP A 479 -7.10 18.58 -1.82
C ASP A 479 -7.83 18.83 -0.49
N GLU A 480 -8.66 17.89 -0.04
CA GLU A 480 -9.48 18.04 1.16
C GLU A 480 -8.64 18.33 2.40
N SER A 481 -7.47 17.71 2.54
CA SER A 481 -6.59 17.91 3.70
C SER A 481 -5.74 19.19 3.56
N SER A 482 -5.21 19.50 2.38
CA SER A 482 -4.47 20.75 2.14
C SER A 482 -5.38 21.98 2.21
N SER A 483 -6.68 21.82 1.94
CA SER A 483 -7.69 22.87 2.17
C SER A 483 -7.89 23.24 3.64
N ARG A 484 -7.30 22.48 4.59
CA ARG A 484 -7.26 22.79 6.02
C ARG A 484 -5.89 23.29 6.49
N ALA A 485 -4.91 23.38 5.61
CA ALA A 485 -3.57 23.84 5.96
C ALA A 485 -3.51 25.38 6.12
N ASP A 486 -2.57 25.82 6.94
CA ASP A 486 -2.17 27.22 7.11
C ASP A 486 -1.05 27.59 6.14
N LEU A 487 -0.22 26.60 5.77
CA LEU A 487 0.87 26.72 4.82
C LEU A 487 0.87 25.53 3.85
N ILE A 488 1.00 25.81 2.55
CA ILE A 488 1.14 24.78 1.51
C ILE A 488 2.47 24.97 0.80
N LEU A 489 3.28 23.91 0.78
CA LEU A 489 4.60 23.82 0.17
C LEU A 489 4.56 22.76 -0.94
N PRO A 490 4.09 23.09 -2.16
CA PRO A 490 3.73 22.08 -3.14
C PRO A 490 4.95 21.30 -3.65
N ASP A 491 4.85 19.97 -3.55
CA ASP A 491 5.85 19.01 -4.04
C ASP A 491 5.90 18.97 -5.58
N HIS A 492 7.01 18.48 -6.10
CA HIS A 492 7.10 18.06 -7.49
C HIS A 492 6.19 16.85 -7.75
N THR A 493 5.71 16.68 -8.99
CA THR A 493 5.26 15.37 -9.44
C THR A 493 6.46 14.43 -9.58
N TYR A 494 6.21 13.12 -9.66
CA TYR A 494 7.31 12.15 -9.77
C TYR A 494 8.10 12.24 -11.08
N LEU A 495 7.64 13.02 -12.07
CA LEU A 495 8.33 13.25 -13.34
C LEU A 495 9.30 14.46 -13.29
N GLU A 496 9.24 15.28 -12.24
CA GLU A 496 9.98 16.54 -12.12
C GLU A 496 11.11 16.48 -11.06
N ARG A 497 11.42 15.30 -10.51
CA ARG A 497 12.36 15.18 -9.38
C ARG A 497 13.29 13.99 -9.45
N TRP A 498 14.40 14.12 -8.72
CA TRP A 498 15.17 12.96 -8.27
C TRP A 498 14.35 12.12 -7.30
N GLN A 499 14.34 10.82 -7.54
CA GLN A 499 13.70 9.86 -6.66
C GLN A 499 14.29 8.47 -6.84
N ASP A 500 14.09 7.65 -5.83
CA ASP A 500 14.44 6.24 -5.83
C ASP A 500 13.21 5.38 -5.57
N ASP A 501 13.38 4.08 -5.79
CA ASP A 501 12.46 3.07 -5.29
C ASP A 501 13.23 1.82 -4.89
N GLN A 502 12.72 1.15 -3.87
CA GLN A 502 13.20 -0.16 -3.45
C GLN A 502 12.07 -1.11 -3.82
N VAL A 503 12.34 -1.96 -4.80
CA VAL A 503 11.37 -2.98 -5.20
C VAL A 503 11.28 -3.99 -4.07
N THR A 504 10.27 -3.86 -3.21
CA THR A 504 10.01 -4.72 -2.03
C THR A 504 8.78 -5.62 -2.22
N HIS A 505 8.15 -5.56 -3.39
CA HIS A 505 6.82 -6.13 -3.60
C HIS A 505 6.87 -7.56 -4.12
N LEU A 506 7.15 -8.53 -3.24
CA LEU A 506 6.93 -9.95 -3.50
C LEU A 506 7.63 -10.51 -4.76
N ALA A 507 8.57 -9.76 -5.34
CA ALA A 507 8.91 -9.87 -6.76
C ALA A 507 9.85 -11.03 -7.09
N GLY A 508 10.36 -11.73 -6.08
CA GLY A 508 11.31 -12.81 -6.29
C GLY A 508 12.76 -12.36 -6.48
N PHE A 509 13.08 -11.08 -6.27
CA PHE A 509 14.44 -10.52 -6.37
C PHE A 509 14.55 -9.16 -5.68
N THR A 510 15.77 -8.67 -5.52
CA THR A 510 16.07 -7.36 -4.93
C THR A 510 16.45 -6.36 -6.02
N CYS A 511 15.84 -5.17 -6.01
CA CYS A 511 16.09 -4.14 -7.03
C CYS A 511 16.02 -2.73 -6.43
N PHE A 512 16.95 -1.89 -6.84
CA PHE A 512 17.01 -0.45 -6.56
C PHE A 512 16.78 0.31 -7.86
N SER A 513 15.73 1.13 -7.90
CA SER A 513 15.40 1.96 -9.06
C SER A 513 15.83 3.39 -8.78
N LEU A 514 16.36 4.07 -9.81
CA LEU A 514 16.76 5.47 -9.74
C LEU A 514 16.11 6.24 -10.89
N ALA A 515 15.55 7.40 -10.56
CA ALA A 515 14.97 8.31 -11.54
C ALA A 515 15.50 9.73 -11.31
N ARG A 516 15.89 10.36 -12.41
CA ARG A 516 16.18 11.79 -12.50
C ARG A 516 14.93 12.55 -12.98
N PRO A 517 14.86 13.88 -12.81
CA PRO A 517 13.81 14.68 -13.43
C PRO A 517 13.77 14.43 -14.94
N ALA A 518 12.60 14.08 -15.48
CA ALA A 518 12.41 13.95 -16.92
C ALA A 518 12.19 15.32 -17.58
N THR A 519 11.57 16.25 -16.86
CA THR A 519 11.36 17.64 -17.27
C THR A 519 11.78 18.56 -16.13
N ALA A 520 12.09 19.81 -16.46
CA ALA A 520 12.12 20.87 -15.48
C ALA A 520 10.73 21.02 -14.82
N PRO A 521 10.66 21.47 -13.55
CA PRO A 521 9.38 21.73 -12.89
C PRO A 521 8.53 22.72 -13.69
N LEU A 522 7.27 22.37 -13.96
CA LEU A 522 6.35 23.24 -14.73
C LEU A 522 5.92 24.49 -13.95
N HIS A 523 6.06 24.45 -12.63
CA HIS A 523 5.60 25.45 -11.68
C HIS A 523 6.69 25.73 -10.65
N GLN A 524 6.51 26.75 -9.82
CA GLN A 524 7.40 27.08 -8.70
C GLN A 524 7.20 26.11 -7.53
N THR A 525 7.23 24.81 -7.81
CA THR A 525 7.20 23.73 -6.83
C THR A 525 8.63 23.36 -6.43
N ARG A 526 8.81 22.60 -5.35
CA ARG A 526 10.11 22.03 -4.97
C ARG A 526 9.93 20.60 -4.48
N ASN A 527 10.91 19.75 -4.73
CA ASN A 527 10.94 18.41 -4.17
C ASN A 527 10.90 18.48 -2.62
N THR A 528 9.91 17.86 -2.00
CA THR A 528 9.77 17.87 -0.54
C THR A 528 11.01 17.34 0.18
N ALA A 529 11.75 16.39 -0.39
CA ALA A 529 12.96 15.88 0.24
C ALA A 529 14.04 16.96 0.36
N ASP A 530 14.21 17.79 -0.67
CA ASP A 530 15.13 18.94 -0.64
C ASP A 530 14.66 20.00 0.35
N VAL A 531 13.34 20.22 0.47
CA VAL A 531 12.76 21.11 1.47
C VAL A 531 13.05 20.64 2.90
N VAL A 532 12.97 19.34 3.18
CA VAL A 532 13.33 18.78 4.50
C VAL A 532 14.80 19.00 4.83
N LEU A 533 15.70 18.83 3.86
CA LEU A 533 17.13 19.12 4.04
C LEU A 533 17.37 20.60 4.34
N GLN A 534 16.66 21.51 3.64
CA GLN A 534 16.75 22.96 3.89
C GLN A 534 16.24 23.34 5.28
N ILE A 535 15.11 22.79 5.72
CA ILE A 535 14.56 23.01 7.07
C ILE A 535 15.56 22.54 8.12
N ALA A 536 16.13 21.35 7.95
CA ALA A 536 17.10 20.81 8.88
C ALA A 536 18.37 21.66 8.98
N LYS A 537 18.87 22.15 7.85
CA LYS A 537 20.00 23.09 7.80
C LYS A 537 19.69 24.39 8.53
N ALA A 538 18.48 24.93 8.34
CA ALA A 538 18.05 26.17 8.98
C ALA A 538 17.83 26.02 10.50
N LEU A 539 17.39 24.84 10.97
CA LEU A 539 17.31 24.51 12.40
C LEU A 539 18.70 24.31 13.04
N GLY A 540 19.71 23.97 12.25
CA GLY A 540 21.11 23.91 12.66
C GLY A 540 21.44 22.78 13.65
N GLY A 541 22.57 22.93 14.35
CA GLY A 541 22.96 22.06 15.45
C GLY A 541 23.10 20.57 15.08
N THR A 542 22.64 19.70 15.99
CA THR A 542 22.61 18.24 15.80
C THR A 542 21.66 17.82 14.68
N ILE A 543 20.60 18.59 14.42
CA ILE A 543 19.63 18.29 13.35
C ILE A 543 20.35 18.34 12.00
N ALA A 544 21.01 19.46 11.68
CA ALA A 544 21.76 19.61 10.44
C ALA A 544 22.87 18.56 10.28
N LYS A 545 23.57 18.20 11.36
CA LYS A 545 24.62 17.16 11.34
C LYS A 545 24.08 15.76 11.02
N ASN A 546 22.85 15.46 11.42
CA ASN A 546 22.22 14.17 11.14
C ASN A 546 21.71 14.05 9.70
N VAL A 547 21.46 15.16 9.02
CA VAL A 547 21.03 15.20 7.61
C VAL A 547 21.91 16.17 6.80
N PRO A 548 23.20 15.82 6.58
CA PRO A 548 24.22 16.75 6.10
C PRO A 548 24.14 17.10 4.60
N TRP A 549 23.28 16.42 3.84
CA TRP A 549 23.16 16.54 2.39
C TRP A 549 22.57 17.89 1.96
N GLN A 550 23.04 18.44 0.84
CA GLN A 550 22.48 19.68 0.29
C GLN A 550 21.25 19.40 -0.57
N LYS A 551 21.29 18.30 -1.34
CA LYS A 551 20.20 17.81 -2.17
C LYS A 551 19.91 16.34 -1.90
N PHE A 552 18.69 15.92 -2.23
CA PHE A 552 18.28 14.53 -2.15
C PHE A 552 19.08 13.64 -3.10
N GLU A 553 19.53 14.19 -4.24
CA GLU A 553 20.49 13.52 -5.14
C GLU A 553 21.77 13.11 -4.40
N ASP A 554 22.37 14.01 -3.61
CA ASP A 554 23.60 13.72 -2.85
C ASP A 554 23.40 12.54 -1.89
N PHE A 555 22.23 12.49 -1.24
CA PHE A 555 21.85 11.40 -0.34
C PHE A 555 21.68 10.08 -1.08
N LEU A 556 21.02 10.08 -2.25
CA LEU A 556 20.88 8.88 -3.08
C LEU A 556 22.23 8.41 -3.62
N HIS A 557 23.09 9.36 -4.04
CA HIS A 557 24.44 9.09 -4.52
C HIS A 557 25.33 8.49 -3.43
N GLU A 558 25.24 8.97 -2.18
CA GLU A 558 25.96 8.34 -1.07
C GLU A 558 25.45 6.92 -0.79
N ARG A 559 24.13 6.74 -0.74
CA ARG A 559 23.51 5.43 -0.46
C ARG A 559 23.84 4.39 -1.52
N ALA A 560 23.77 4.76 -2.80
CA ALA A 560 23.97 3.86 -3.93
C ALA A 560 25.41 3.34 -4.07
N ARG A 561 26.39 3.97 -3.40
CA ARG A 561 27.79 3.51 -3.38
C ARG A 561 27.93 2.08 -2.89
N GLY A 562 27.13 1.68 -1.91
CA GLY A 562 27.12 0.32 -1.41
C GLY A 562 26.76 -0.71 -2.48
N LEU A 563 25.90 -0.36 -3.44
CA LEU A 563 25.54 -1.28 -4.54
C LEU A 563 26.76 -1.62 -5.40
N TYR A 564 27.64 -0.66 -5.61
CA TYR A 564 28.90 -0.83 -6.33
C TYR A 564 29.93 -1.60 -5.49
N GLU A 565 30.11 -1.20 -4.23
CA GLU A 565 31.08 -1.81 -3.30
C GLU A 565 30.72 -3.26 -2.93
N ALA A 566 29.44 -3.63 -3.02
CA ALA A 566 28.99 -5.00 -2.75
C ALA A 566 29.57 -6.04 -3.72
N GLY A 567 30.06 -5.62 -4.90
CA GLY A 567 30.66 -6.52 -5.89
C GLY A 567 29.69 -7.57 -6.45
N ARG A 568 28.38 -7.36 -6.27
CA ARG A 568 27.30 -8.25 -6.74
C ARG A 568 26.17 -7.45 -7.39
N GLY A 569 25.29 -8.15 -8.09
CA GLY A 569 24.19 -7.57 -8.86
C GLY A 569 24.66 -6.68 -10.01
N TYR A 570 23.71 -6.13 -10.77
CA TYR A 570 24.01 -5.41 -12.01
C TYR A 570 23.11 -4.22 -12.20
N VAL A 571 23.66 -3.18 -12.83
CA VAL A 571 22.82 -2.17 -13.48
C VAL A 571 22.06 -2.87 -14.61
N ALA A 572 20.75 -2.69 -14.65
CA ALA A 572 19.84 -3.37 -15.58
C ALA A 572 20.32 -3.25 -17.03
N SER A 573 20.34 -4.38 -17.75
CA SER A 573 20.85 -4.48 -19.11
C SER A 573 19.93 -5.34 -19.99
N ALA A 574 20.31 -5.56 -21.26
CA ALA A 574 19.47 -6.29 -22.20
C ALA A 574 19.32 -7.77 -21.79
N PRO A 575 18.19 -8.43 -22.10
CA PRO A 575 17.93 -9.82 -21.66
C PRO A 575 18.98 -10.87 -22.08
N ALA A 576 19.64 -10.68 -23.22
CA ALA A 576 20.70 -11.59 -23.69
C ALA A 576 21.94 -11.54 -22.79
N GLU A 577 22.36 -10.34 -22.39
CA GLU A 577 23.48 -10.13 -21.46
C GLU A 577 23.11 -10.61 -20.06
N GLU A 578 21.87 -10.34 -19.62
CA GLU A 578 21.30 -10.88 -18.37
C GLU A 578 21.38 -12.41 -18.32
N SER A 579 21.06 -13.09 -19.42
CA SER A 579 21.05 -14.57 -19.46
C SER A 579 22.45 -15.15 -19.28
N LEU A 580 23.46 -14.54 -19.90
CA LEU A 580 24.86 -14.94 -19.73
C LEU A 580 25.35 -14.69 -18.30
N ARG A 581 25.05 -13.52 -17.73
CA ARG A 581 25.42 -13.17 -16.35
C ARG A 581 24.81 -14.14 -15.34
N LYS A 582 23.53 -14.50 -15.50
CA LYS A 582 22.85 -15.52 -14.68
C LYS A 582 23.53 -16.89 -14.69
N ILE A 583 24.14 -17.29 -15.80
CA ILE A 583 24.88 -18.56 -15.88
C ILE A 583 26.17 -18.46 -15.07
N LEU A 584 26.94 -17.39 -15.23
CA LEU A 584 28.17 -17.14 -14.49
C LEU A 584 27.93 -17.03 -12.98
N GLU A 585 26.85 -16.36 -12.58
CA GLU A 585 26.45 -16.20 -11.16
C GLU A 585 26.11 -17.53 -10.49
N ARG A 586 25.40 -18.43 -11.19
CA ARG A 586 25.12 -19.79 -10.67
C ARG A 586 26.39 -20.58 -10.40
N GLN A 587 27.49 -20.19 -11.04
CA GLN A 587 28.82 -20.75 -10.84
C GLN A 587 29.67 -19.93 -9.84
N GLY A 588 29.09 -18.90 -9.22
CA GLY A 588 29.75 -18.06 -8.22
C GLY A 588 30.59 -16.91 -8.78
N TYR A 589 30.55 -16.67 -10.10
CA TYR A 589 31.35 -15.62 -10.74
C TYR A 589 30.56 -14.33 -10.89
N TRP A 590 31.09 -13.26 -10.30
CA TRP A 590 30.60 -11.89 -10.46
C TRP A 590 31.61 -11.07 -11.25
N THR A 591 31.13 -10.29 -12.21
CA THR A 591 31.98 -9.41 -13.03
C THR A 591 31.49 -7.98 -12.91
N SER A 592 32.37 -7.07 -12.51
CA SER A 592 32.04 -5.64 -12.52
C SER A 592 32.12 -5.13 -13.96
N GLU A 593 31.02 -4.56 -14.44
CA GLU A 593 30.98 -3.86 -15.73
C GLU A 593 31.73 -2.52 -15.68
N PHE A 594 31.85 -1.93 -14.49
CA PHE A 594 32.33 -0.55 -14.32
C PHE A 594 33.67 -0.52 -13.57
N LYS A 595 34.56 0.37 -13.99
CA LYS A 595 35.90 0.53 -13.39
C LYS A 595 35.90 1.49 -12.21
N SER A 596 34.90 2.36 -12.14
CA SER A 596 34.73 3.35 -11.08
C SER A 596 33.27 3.49 -10.65
N TYR A 597 33.07 4.08 -9.47
CA TYR A 597 31.73 4.38 -8.98
C TYR A 597 31.00 5.42 -9.85
N ASP A 598 31.73 6.38 -10.41
CA ASP A 598 31.13 7.43 -11.23
C ASP A 598 30.58 6.88 -12.55
N GLU A 599 31.29 5.91 -13.17
CA GLU A 599 30.78 5.15 -14.31
C GLU A 599 29.52 4.36 -13.95
N PHE A 600 29.52 3.70 -12.79
CA PHE A 600 28.37 2.96 -12.28
C PHE A 600 27.16 3.88 -12.05
N TRP A 601 27.36 5.04 -11.39
CA TRP A 601 26.29 5.99 -11.10
C TRP A 601 25.70 6.58 -12.39
N ALA A 602 26.54 6.95 -13.35
CA ALA A 602 26.09 7.43 -14.65
C ALA A 602 25.27 6.37 -15.40
N ALA A 603 25.72 5.12 -15.38
CA ALA A 603 24.99 4.00 -15.98
C ALA A 603 23.66 3.74 -15.27
N LEU A 604 23.63 3.79 -13.93
CA LEU A 604 22.41 3.63 -13.14
C LEU A 604 21.39 4.73 -13.47
N GLY A 605 21.81 5.98 -13.59
CA GLY A 605 20.95 7.09 -14.00
C GLY A 605 20.43 6.96 -15.44
N LYS A 606 21.19 6.33 -16.34
CA LYS A 606 20.79 6.12 -17.75
C LYS A 606 19.93 4.87 -17.97
N ARG A 607 20.12 3.82 -17.18
CA ARG A 607 19.40 2.53 -17.32
C ARG A 607 18.23 2.41 -16.33
N GLY A 608 18.23 3.20 -15.27
CA GLY A 608 17.10 3.41 -14.35
C GLY A 608 16.93 2.39 -13.23
N ALA A 609 17.76 1.33 -13.19
CA ALA A 609 17.73 0.36 -12.09
C ALA A 609 19.04 -0.42 -11.96
N TRP A 610 19.31 -0.83 -10.73
CA TRP A 610 20.21 -1.92 -10.35
C TRP A 610 19.38 -3.07 -9.78
N TRP A 611 19.80 -4.30 -10.02
CA TRP A 611 19.12 -5.46 -9.45
C TRP A 611 20.05 -6.64 -9.25
N ASP A 612 19.67 -7.49 -8.30
CA ASP A 612 20.33 -8.75 -8.05
C ASP A 612 19.47 -9.92 -8.55
N PRO A 613 19.87 -10.57 -9.65
CA PRO A 613 19.15 -11.69 -10.25
C PRO A 613 19.37 -13.03 -9.55
N THR A 614 20.26 -13.14 -8.56
CA THR A 614 20.46 -14.40 -7.80
C THR A 614 19.21 -14.88 -7.06
N GLY A 615 18.13 -14.09 -7.13
CA GLY A 615 16.81 -14.45 -6.67
C GLY A 615 16.74 -14.41 -5.16
N LEU A 616 15.63 -14.90 -4.64
CA LEU A 616 15.46 -15.04 -3.21
C LEU A 616 16.17 -16.32 -2.75
N PRO A 617 16.91 -16.29 -1.62
CA PRO A 617 17.54 -17.49 -1.08
C PRO A 617 16.48 -18.58 -0.88
N VAL A 618 16.71 -19.71 -1.56
CA VAL A 618 16.05 -20.99 -1.26
C VAL A 618 16.73 -21.48 0.02
N SER A 619 16.15 -21.12 1.16
CA SER A 619 16.77 -21.35 2.45
C SER A 619 15.72 -21.40 3.56
N LEU A 620 15.97 -22.27 4.52
CA LEU A 620 15.23 -22.33 5.78
C LEU A 620 15.84 -21.42 6.86
N GLU A 621 16.89 -20.66 6.56
CA GLU A 621 17.53 -19.73 7.51
C GLU A 621 16.57 -18.70 8.10
N ALA A 622 15.48 -18.36 7.39
CA ALA A 622 14.36 -17.60 7.95
C ALA A 622 13.93 -18.14 9.32
N LEU A 623 13.79 -19.47 9.42
CA LEU A 623 13.27 -20.12 10.60
C LEU A 623 14.20 -19.95 11.80
N HIS A 624 15.50 -19.69 11.59
CA HIS A 624 16.48 -19.59 12.66
C HIS A 624 16.30 -18.35 13.55
N THR A 625 15.49 -17.37 13.13
CA THR A 625 15.22 -16.16 13.92
C THR A 625 14.02 -16.30 14.86
N THR A 626 13.21 -17.36 14.73
CA THR A 626 12.16 -17.65 15.70
C THR A 626 12.76 -18.15 17.02
N PRO A 627 12.03 -18.01 18.14
CA PRO A 627 12.43 -18.58 19.43
C PRO A 627 12.86 -20.05 19.40
N SER A 628 12.14 -20.88 18.65
CA SER A 628 12.41 -22.32 18.48
C SER A 628 13.40 -22.64 17.36
N ARG A 629 13.84 -21.65 16.58
CA ARG A 629 14.60 -21.81 15.32
C ARG A 629 13.89 -22.66 14.26
N LYS A 630 12.57 -22.78 14.39
CA LYS A 630 11.67 -23.56 13.55
C LYS A 630 10.47 -22.72 13.13
N PHE A 631 9.66 -23.24 12.22
CA PHE A 631 8.34 -22.67 11.99
C PHE A 631 7.44 -22.95 13.19
N GLU A 632 6.82 -21.91 13.75
CA GLU A 632 6.02 -21.99 14.96
C GLU A 632 4.52 -21.96 14.65
N PHE A 633 3.86 -23.11 14.80
CA PHE A 633 2.40 -23.12 14.91
C PHE A 633 1.96 -22.49 16.23
N TYR A 634 2.65 -22.82 17.32
CA TYR A 634 2.52 -22.12 18.59
C TYR A 634 3.54 -20.97 18.63
N ALA A 635 3.06 -19.74 18.43
CA ALA A 635 3.88 -18.54 18.35
C ALA A 635 4.49 -18.17 19.71
N SER A 636 5.61 -18.80 20.04
CA SER A 636 6.35 -18.59 21.30
C SER A 636 6.85 -17.17 21.41
N GLY A 637 7.13 -16.51 20.27
CA GLY A 637 7.50 -15.10 20.22
C GLY A 637 6.37 -14.20 20.73
N LEU A 638 5.13 -14.49 20.34
CA LEU A 638 3.95 -13.78 20.83
C LEU A 638 3.74 -14.04 22.33
N LYS A 639 3.93 -15.27 22.79
CA LYS A 639 3.87 -15.61 24.22
C LYS A 639 4.85 -14.80 25.05
N ARG A 640 6.11 -14.70 24.62
CA ARG A 640 7.13 -13.88 25.32
C ARG A 640 6.71 -12.42 25.40
N LEU A 641 6.21 -11.86 24.30
CA LEU A 641 5.73 -10.47 24.25
C LEU A 641 4.55 -10.23 25.20
N VAL A 642 3.60 -11.17 25.27
CA VAL A 642 2.49 -11.13 26.23
C VAL A 642 3.01 -11.20 27.66
N ASP A 643 3.86 -12.17 27.98
CA ASP A 643 4.44 -12.36 29.32
C ASP A 643 5.21 -11.11 29.78
N GLU A 644 5.94 -10.46 28.87
CA GLU A 644 6.65 -9.21 29.14
C GLU A 644 5.70 -8.03 29.34
N ALA A 645 4.68 -7.87 28.48
CA ALA A 645 3.70 -6.79 28.57
C ALA A 645 2.89 -6.84 29.88
N VAL A 646 2.58 -8.04 30.36
CA VAL A 646 1.89 -8.24 31.65
C VAL A 646 2.76 -7.83 32.84
N LYS A 647 4.08 -8.02 32.77
CA LYS A 647 5.02 -7.65 33.84
C LYS A 647 5.29 -6.15 33.96
N ARG A 648 5.19 -5.41 32.85
CA ARG A 648 5.81 -4.09 32.65
C ARG A 648 4.79 -2.94 32.66
N ASP A 649 3.96 -2.83 33.70
CA ASP A 649 3.09 -1.64 33.98
C ASP A 649 1.61 -1.73 33.56
N GLY A 650 0.95 -2.88 33.62
CA GLY A 650 -0.53 -2.98 33.49
C GLY A 650 -1.12 -2.73 32.09
N THR A 651 -0.31 -2.29 31.12
CA THR A 651 -0.69 -2.18 29.71
C THR A 651 -0.90 -3.54 29.02
N GLY A 652 -0.35 -4.61 29.60
CA GLY A 652 -0.54 -5.98 29.14
C GLY A 652 -2.00 -6.43 29.16
N GLU A 653 -2.85 -5.89 30.03
CA GLU A 653 -4.25 -6.31 30.07
C GLU A 653 -4.99 -5.88 28.79
N ALA A 654 -4.88 -4.61 28.39
CA ALA A 654 -5.49 -4.13 27.14
C ALA A 654 -4.96 -4.88 25.91
N PHE A 655 -3.68 -5.26 25.93
CA PHE A 655 -3.08 -6.06 24.86
C PHE A 655 -3.59 -7.50 24.83
N VAL A 656 -3.71 -8.15 25.98
CA VAL A 656 -4.24 -9.52 26.07
C VAL A 656 -5.72 -9.56 25.73
N GLN A 657 -6.50 -8.57 26.17
CA GLN A 657 -7.90 -8.42 25.77
C GLN A 657 -8.02 -8.24 24.25
N ALA A 658 -7.12 -7.48 23.63
CA ALA A 658 -7.06 -7.35 22.17
C ALA A 658 -6.76 -8.67 21.44
N LEU A 659 -6.04 -9.61 22.07
CA LEU A 659 -5.81 -10.98 21.56
C LEU A 659 -6.99 -11.95 21.81
N GLY A 660 -8.04 -11.46 22.47
CA GLY A 660 -9.24 -12.24 22.78
C GLY A 660 -9.33 -12.73 24.23
N GLY A 661 -8.49 -12.22 25.14
CA GLY A 661 -8.63 -12.45 26.59
C GLY A 661 -7.78 -13.59 27.15
N ARG A 662 -7.48 -13.54 28.46
CA ARG A 662 -6.63 -14.54 29.16
C ARG A 662 -7.26 -15.94 29.22
N ASP A 663 -8.58 -15.99 29.21
CA ASP A 663 -9.41 -17.20 29.21
C ASP A 663 -9.17 -18.10 28.00
N ARG A 664 -8.61 -17.56 26.92
CA ARG A 664 -8.20 -18.35 25.75
C ARG A 664 -6.98 -19.24 25.99
N GLY A 665 -6.19 -19.01 27.04
CA GLY A 665 -5.00 -19.82 27.34
C GLY A 665 -4.06 -19.94 26.14
N ASP A 666 -3.72 -21.18 25.76
CA ASP A 666 -2.84 -21.47 24.62
C ASP A 666 -3.41 -21.06 23.25
N LEU A 667 -4.73 -20.90 23.14
CA LEU A 667 -5.38 -20.47 21.89
C LEU A 667 -5.00 -19.04 21.50
N LEU A 668 -4.43 -18.26 22.41
CA LEU A 668 -3.85 -16.95 22.08
C LEU A 668 -2.66 -17.06 21.12
N TYR A 669 -1.91 -18.16 21.22
CA TYR A 669 -0.63 -18.36 20.54
C TYR A 669 -0.72 -19.36 19.39
N LEU A 670 -1.81 -20.13 19.31
CA LEU A 670 -2.14 -21.00 18.19
C LEU A 670 -2.91 -20.24 17.09
N PRO A 671 -2.93 -20.73 15.84
CA PRO A 671 -3.77 -20.20 14.75
C PRO A 671 -5.25 -20.55 15.00
N ALA A 672 -5.88 -19.85 15.94
CA ALA A 672 -7.23 -20.14 16.41
C ALA A 672 -8.21 -19.02 16.05
N VAL A 673 -9.17 -19.33 15.17
CA VAL A 673 -10.22 -18.41 14.72
C VAL A 673 -11.57 -18.96 15.14
N ALA A 674 -12.30 -18.21 15.97
CA ALA A 674 -13.60 -18.67 16.47
C ALA A 674 -14.60 -18.88 15.32
N ILE A 675 -15.32 -20.01 15.35
CA ILE A 675 -16.47 -20.22 14.46
C ILE A 675 -17.66 -19.47 15.05
N PRO A 676 -18.14 -18.38 14.41
CA PRO A 676 -19.20 -17.58 14.99
C PRO A 676 -20.52 -18.36 14.98
N ALA A 677 -21.30 -18.21 16.05
CA ALA A 677 -22.69 -18.66 16.06
C ALA A 677 -23.48 -17.98 14.92
N VAL A 678 -24.40 -18.73 14.30
CA VAL A 678 -25.31 -18.18 13.29
C VAL A 678 -26.15 -17.10 13.96
N ARG A 679 -26.02 -15.84 13.51
CA ARG A 679 -26.78 -14.71 14.02
C ARG A 679 -27.71 -14.17 12.94
N GLU A 680 -28.94 -13.88 13.33
CA GLU A 680 -29.91 -13.24 12.45
C GLU A 680 -29.39 -11.87 11.98
N PRO A 681 -29.64 -11.48 10.71
CA PRO A 681 -28.93 -10.35 10.09
C PRO A 681 -29.27 -8.95 10.67
N GLY A 682 -30.24 -8.83 11.58
CA GLY A 682 -30.65 -7.57 12.19
C GLY A 682 -31.10 -6.51 11.16
N ALA A 683 -30.94 -5.23 11.50
CA ALA A 683 -31.35 -4.10 10.64
C ALA A 683 -30.48 -3.91 9.38
N PHE A 684 -29.29 -4.53 9.33
CA PHE A 684 -28.31 -4.41 8.24
C PHE A 684 -27.97 -5.80 7.70
N PRO A 685 -28.82 -6.35 6.81
CA PRO A 685 -28.77 -7.77 6.50
C PRO A 685 -27.59 -8.17 5.60
N PHE A 686 -27.02 -7.23 4.84
CA PHE A 686 -25.97 -7.51 3.88
C PHE A 686 -24.58 -7.23 4.43
N ARG A 687 -23.58 -7.98 3.99
CA ARG A 687 -22.17 -7.68 4.24
C ARG A 687 -21.61 -6.81 3.12
N LEU A 688 -20.90 -5.74 3.47
CA LEU A 688 -20.16 -4.92 2.53
C LEU A 688 -18.77 -5.50 2.30
N ASN A 689 -18.43 -5.77 1.04
CA ASN A 689 -17.07 -6.06 0.64
C ASN A 689 -16.54 -4.96 -0.28
N THR A 690 -15.49 -4.28 0.14
CA THR A 690 -14.84 -3.28 -0.69
C THR A 690 -13.73 -3.88 -1.54
N TYR A 691 -13.49 -3.35 -2.74
CA TYR A 691 -12.46 -3.86 -3.64
C TYR A 691 -11.78 -2.74 -4.43
N ARG A 692 -10.65 -3.00 -5.07
CA ARG A 692 -9.89 -1.99 -5.84
C ARG A 692 -9.81 -2.34 -7.31
N LEU A 693 -9.98 -1.33 -8.15
CA LEU A 693 -9.91 -1.48 -9.60
C LEU A 693 -8.48 -1.29 -10.08
N MET A 694 -8.08 -2.03 -11.12
CA MET A 694 -6.77 -1.91 -11.76
C MET A 694 -6.46 -0.47 -12.20
N SER A 695 -7.48 0.28 -12.65
CA SER A 695 -7.39 1.65 -13.11
C SER A 695 -7.30 2.70 -12.00
N ARG A 696 -7.40 2.31 -10.71
CA ARG A 696 -7.41 3.27 -9.59
C ARG A 696 -6.06 3.30 -8.87
N PRO A 697 -5.38 4.45 -8.85
CA PRO A 697 -4.21 4.67 -8.00
C PRO A 697 -4.56 4.60 -6.52
N THR A 698 -3.55 4.40 -5.68
CA THR A 698 -3.75 4.27 -4.22
C THR A 698 -4.29 5.53 -3.55
N GLY A 699 -4.09 6.71 -4.16
CA GLY A 699 -4.63 8.00 -3.71
C GLY A 699 -6.00 8.37 -4.33
N GLY A 700 -6.64 7.44 -5.04
CA GLY A 700 -7.98 7.57 -5.60
C GLY A 700 -8.05 8.07 -7.05
N GLY A 701 -7.10 8.89 -7.50
CA GLY A 701 -6.97 9.29 -8.91
C GLY A 701 -8.24 9.93 -9.50
N ARG A 702 -8.99 10.66 -8.66
CA ARG A 702 -10.29 11.26 -9.04
C ARG A 702 -10.14 12.46 -10.00
N ASN A 703 -8.95 13.04 -10.09
CA ASN A 703 -8.60 14.10 -11.05
C ASN A 703 -7.93 13.55 -12.32
N GLN A 704 -8.03 12.24 -12.59
CA GLN A 704 -7.42 11.61 -13.77
C GLN A 704 -8.52 11.05 -14.70
N PRO A 705 -9.10 11.90 -15.58
CA PRO A 705 -10.17 11.53 -16.50
C PRO A 705 -9.94 10.25 -17.32
N TRP A 706 -8.71 10.01 -17.80
CA TRP A 706 -8.43 8.83 -18.63
C TRP A 706 -8.60 7.54 -17.82
N LEU A 707 -8.31 7.58 -16.52
CA LEU A 707 -8.52 6.46 -15.60
C LEU A 707 -9.98 6.30 -15.19
N LEU A 708 -10.73 7.41 -15.10
CA LEU A 708 -12.18 7.43 -14.81
C LEU A 708 -13.01 6.84 -15.95
N GLU A 709 -12.57 7.07 -17.19
CA GLU A 709 -13.20 6.59 -18.41
C GLU A 709 -13.01 5.07 -18.63
N GLN A 710 -12.00 4.46 -18.00
CA GLN A 710 -11.77 3.02 -18.10
C GLN A 710 -12.92 2.22 -17.44
N PRO A 711 -13.66 1.39 -18.20
CA PRO A 711 -14.77 0.62 -17.64
C PRO A 711 -14.29 -0.49 -16.71
N ALA A 712 -15.02 -0.68 -15.61
CA ALA A 712 -14.86 -1.86 -14.78
C ALA A 712 -15.23 -3.13 -15.58
N VAL A 713 -14.32 -4.12 -15.59
CA VAL A 713 -14.38 -5.31 -16.48
C VAL A 713 -15.74 -6.03 -16.48
N HIS A 714 -16.37 -6.20 -15.31
CA HIS A 714 -17.56 -7.05 -15.16
C HIS A 714 -18.88 -6.34 -15.32
N VAL A 715 -18.97 -5.10 -14.82
CA VAL A 715 -20.22 -4.34 -14.75
C VAL A 715 -20.26 -3.13 -15.68
N ARG A 716 -19.17 -2.93 -16.44
CA ARG A 716 -18.96 -1.83 -17.41
C ARG A 716 -19.31 -0.46 -16.82
N ALA A 717 -19.04 -0.29 -15.53
CA ALA A 717 -19.27 0.96 -14.83
C ALA A 717 -18.05 1.88 -15.02
N THR A 718 -18.34 3.14 -15.29
CA THR A 718 -17.41 4.25 -15.53
C THR A 718 -17.97 5.50 -14.86
N TRP A 719 -17.12 6.48 -14.58
CA TRP A 719 -17.48 7.83 -14.12
C TRP A 719 -18.28 7.94 -12.82
N GLU A 720 -19.44 7.30 -12.67
CA GLU A 720 -20.28 7.36 -11.49
C GLU A 720 -19.83 6.33 -10.42
N GLY A 721 -20.19 6.54 -9.16
CA GLY A 721 -20.12 5.50 -8.12
C GLY A 721 -21.20 4.41 -8.29
N TRP A 722 -20.86 3.14 -8.05
CA TRP A 722 -21.79 2.01 -8.16
C TRP A 722 -21.69 1.02 -7.00
N VAL A 723 -22.73 0.21 -6.86
CA VAL A 723 -22.78 -0.96 -5.99
C VAL A 723 -23.14 -2.20 -6.81
N GLU A 724 -22.38 -3.28 -6.64
CA GLU A 724 -22.67 -4.57 -7.25
C GLU A 724 -23.60 -5.37 -6.34
N ILE A 725 -24.73 -5.82 -6.89
CA ILE A 725 -25.80 -6.52 -6.15
C ILE A 725 -26.12 -7.82 -6.87
N HIS A 726 -26.26 -8.91 -6.13
CA HIS A 726 -26.69 -10.18 -6.70
C HIS A 726 -28.14 -10.09 -7.24
N PRO A 727 -28.48 -10.68 -8.42
CA PRO A 727 -29.81 -10.56 -9.00
C PRO A 727 -30.96 -11.01 -8.10
N LYS A 728 -30.77 -12.09 -7.31
CA LYS A 728 -31.80 -12.55 -6.34
C LYS A 728 -32.06 -11.51 -5.27
N THR A 729 -31.01 -10.96 -4.69
CA THR A 729 -31.06 -9.90 -3.69
C THR A 729 -31.74 -8.66 -4.24
N ALA A 730 -31.39 -8.25 -5.46
CA ALA A 730 -32.01 -7.11 -6.10
C ALA A 730 -33.52 -7.32 -6.32
N ALA A 731 -33.95 -8.53 -6.68
CA ALA A 731 -35.37 -8.88 -6.78
C ALA A 731 -36.08 -8.82 -5.41
N GLU A 732 -35.45 -9.36 -4.36
CA GLU A 732 -35.97 -9.33 -2.97
C GLU A 732 -36.15 -7.89 -2.45
N VAL A 733 -35.21 -6.98 -2.77
CA VAL A 733 -35.28 -5.57 -2.35
C VAL A 733 -35.98 -4.64 -3.36
N GLY A 734 -36.53 -5.16 -4.46
CA GLY A 734 -37.25 -4.37 -5.46
C GLY A 734 -36.38 -3.39 -6.29
N VAL A 735 -35.11 -3.71 -6.49
CA VAL A 735 -34.12 -2.88 -7.20
C VAL A 735 -33.85 -3.45 -8.60
N LYS A 736 -33.82 -2.59 -9.62
CA LYS A 736 -33.41 -2.95 -10.98
C LYS A 736 -31.99 -2.46 -11.30
N GLY A 737 -31.35 -3.09 -12.28
CA GLY A 737 -30.06 -2.63 -12.78
C GLY A 737 -30.18 -1.21 -13.35
N GLY A 738 -29.30 -0.30 -12.91
CA GLY A 738 -29.31 1.11 -13.29
C GLY A 738 -30.05 2.03 -12.31
N ASP A 739 -30.85 1.48 -11.39
CA ASP A 739 -31.53 2.28 -10.37
C ASP A 739 -30.51 2.98 -9.45
N TRP A 740 -30.86 4.17 -8.97
CA TRP A 740 -30.17 4.76 -7.85
C TRP A 740 -30.64 4.11 -6.55
N VAL A 741 -29.70 3.77 -5.68
CA VAL A 741 -29.98 3.17 -4.38
C VAL A 741 -29.20 3.88 -3.27
N TRP A 742 -29.80 3.93 -2.09
CA TRP A 742 -29.11 4.22 -0.85
C TRP A 742 -28.51 2.92 -0.31
N VAL A 743 -27.20 2.93 -0.14
CA VAL A 743 -26.52 1.94 0.69
C VAL A 743 -26.32 2.59 2.05
N GLU A 744 -26.77 1.94 3.11
CA GLU A 744 -26.77 2.49 4.47
C GLU A 744 -26.15 1.50 5.46
N SER A 745 -25.26 2.00 6.32
CA SER A 745 -24.70 1.29 7.47
C SER A 745 -25.09 2.02 8.76
N ALA A 746 -24.69 1.47 9.91
CA ALA A 746 -24.86 2.15 11.20
C ALA A 746 -24.16 3.52 11.27
N LYS A 747 -23.16 3.77 10.43
CA LYS A 747 -22.42 5.03 10.40
C LYS A 747 -23.08 6.10 9.52
N GLY A 748 -23.63 5.70 8.38
CA GLY A 748 -24.12 6.66 7.39
C GLY A 748 -24.65 5.99 6.14
N ARG A 749 -25.02 6.81 5.15
CA ARG A 749 -25.55 6.34 3.86
C ARG A 749 -24.91 7.06 2.69
N ILE A 750 -24.77 6.34 1.59
CA ILE A 750 -24.27 6.87 0.31
C ILE A 750 -25.21 6.47 -0.83
N ARG A 751 -25.33 7.33 -1.83
CA ARG A 751 -26.13 7.09 -3.03
C ARG A 751 -25.25 6.56 -4.15
N LEU A 752 -25.61 5.38 -4.69
CA LEU A 752 -24.84 4.69 -5.72
C LEU A 752 -25.76 4.12 -6.80
N LYS A 753 -25.21 3.85 -7.98
CA LYS A 753 -25.93 3.18 -9.07
C LYS A 753 -25.89 1.67 -8.89
N ALA A 754 -27.04 1.01 -8.94
CA ALA A 754 -27.15 -0.43 -8.83
C ALA A 754 -26.63 -1.11 -10.11
N LYS A 755 -25.69 -2.04 -9.96
CA LYS A 755 -25.18 -2.91 -11.02
C LYS A 755 -25.44 -4.36 -10.64
N LEU A 756 -26.30 -5.05 -11.39
CA LEU A 756 -26.59 -6.44 -11.12
C LEU A 756 -25.42 -7.32 -11.56
N TYR A 757 -24.92 -8.16 -10.66
CA TYR A 757 -23.79 -9.05 -10.94
C TYR A 757 -24.01 -10.42 -10.29
N ALA A 758 -24.09 -11.50 -11.08
CA ALA A 758 -24.30 -12.85 -10.54
C ALA A 758 -23.03 -13.44 -9.90
N GLY A 759 -21.86 -12.85 -10.13
CA GLY A 759 -20.58 -13.27 -9.54
C GLY A 759 -20.38 -12.79 -8.10
N THR A 760 -21.43 -12.84 -7.29
CA THR A 760 -21.41 -12.47 -5.87
C THR A 760 -22.36 -13.37 -5.07
N LEU A 761 -22.17 -13.44 -3.76
CA LEU A 761 -23.09 -14.13 -2.86
C LEU A 761 -24.35 -13.28 -2.62
N PRO A 762 -25.57 -13.86 -2.52
CA PRO A 762 -26.80 -13.09 -2.32
C PRO A 762 -26.81 -12.13 -1.10
N TYR A 763 -26.10 -12.46 -0.03
CA TYR A 763 -26.04 -11.62 1.18
C TYR A 763 -24.80 -10.72 1.24
N VAL A 764 -24.08 -10.56 0.13
CA VAL A 764 -22.87 -9.73 0.03
C VAL A 764 -23.06 -8.70 -1.07
N ILE A 765 -22.64 -7.47 -0.81
CA ILE A 765 -22.64 -6.40 -1.81
C ILE A 765 -21.23 -5.85 -1.98
N HIS A 766 -20.89 -5.39 -3.18
CA HIS A 766 -19.53 -4.92 -3.47
C HIS A 766 -19.51 -3.47 -3.93
N ILE A 767 -18.57 -2.70 -3.37
CA ILE A 767 -18.35 -1.30 -3.75
C ILE A 767 -16.84 -1.10 -4.02
N PRO A 768 -16.46 -0.52 -5.17
CA PRO A 768 -15.06 -0.18 -5.42
C PRO A 768 -14.60 0.95 -4.49
N LEU A 769 -13.50 0.75 -3.77
CA LEU A 769 -12.78 1.83 -3.09
C LEU A 769 -12.29 2.84 -4.12
N PHE A 770 -12.50 4.12 -3.83
CA PHE A 770 -12.14 5.22 -4.73
C PHE A 770 -12.73 5.05 -6.14
N GLY A 771 -14.01 4.65 -6.21
CA GLY A 771 -14.78 4.58 -7.45
C GLY A 771 -14.90 5.93 -8.18
N GLY A 772 -15.82 6.00 -9.14
CA GLY A 772 -16.08 7.20 -9.94
C GLY A 772 -16.37 8.48 -9.11
N GLU A 773 -16.63 9.57 -9.82
CA GLU A 773 -17.33 10.75 -9.28
C GLU A 773 -18.52 10.30 -8.42
N GLY A 774 -18.52 10.73 -7.15
CA GLY A 774 -19.54 10.34 -6.20
C GLY A 774 -19.04 10.13 -4.76
N PRO A 775 -19.96 9.71 -3.88
CA PRO A 775 -19.70 9.59 -2.45
C PRO A 775 -18.63 8.55 -2.15
N ASN A 776 -17.91 8.75 -1.04
CA ASN A 776 -16.81 7.89 -0.66
C ASN A 776 -17.33 6.65 0.08
N PRO A 777 -16.97 5.41 -0.32
CA PRO A 777 -17.37 4.21 0.40
C PRO A 777 -16.92 4.20 1.87
N ASN A 778 -15.86 4.94 2.21
CA ASN A 778 -15.41 5.15 3.59
C ASN A 778 -16.51 5.74 4.50
N ASP A 779 -17.54 6.39 3.94
CA ASP A 779 -18.63 7.02 4.69
C ASP A 779 -19.58 5.97 5.29
N LEU A 780 -19.52 4.73 4.78
CA LEU A 780 -20.22 3.58 5.34
C LEU A 780 -19.41 2.84 6.41
N ILE A 781 -18.08 2.96 6.37
CA ILE A 781 -17.18 2.09 7.14
C ILE A 781 -16.93 2.71 8.52
N ALA A 782 -17.24 1.96 9.57
CA ALA A 782 -16.95 2.35 10.95
C ALA A 782 -15.44 2.52 11.18
N ASN A 783 -15.06 3.37 12.14
CA ASN A 783 -13.66 3.53 12.54
C ASN A 783 -13.21 2.41 13.49
N GLU A 784 -13.39 1.16 13.06
CA GLU A 784 -12.91 -0.02 13.77
C GLU A 784 -11.47 -0.32 13.37
N THR A 785 -10.70 -0.91 14.27
CA THR A 785 -9.26 -1.14 14.08
C THR A 785 -8.90 -2.57 14.42
N ASP A 786 -8.03 -3.17 13.62
CA ASP A 786 -7.26 -4.35 14.05
C ASP A 786 -6.11 -3.88 14.95
N PRO A 787 -6.12 -4.22 16.26
CA PRO A 787 -5.15 -3.73 17.23
C PRO A 787 -3.70 -4.14 16.89
N PHE A 788 -3.50 -5.22 16.15
CA PHE A 788 -2.16 -5.73 15.82
C PHE A 788 -1.51 -4.97 14.67
N ARG A 789 -2.32 -4.44 13.76
CA ARG A 789 -1.83 -3.68 12.60
C ARG A 789 -2.06 -2.19 12.74
N GLY A 790 -2.97 -1.78 13.61
CA GLY A 790 -3.41 -0.39 13.80
C GLY A 790 -4.19 0.18 12.62
N PHE A 791 -4.60 -0.66 11.65
CA PHE A 791 -5.36 -0.26 10.45
C PHE A 791 -6.84 -0.60 10.55
N GLY A 792 -7.64 0.10 9.75
CA GLY A 792 -9.09 -0.02 9.75
C GLY A 792 -9.64 -1.36 9.25
N LEU A 793 -10.73 -1.84 9.87
CA LEU A 793 -11.49 -3.00 9.42
C LEU A 793 -12.45 -2.61 8.28
N LEU A 794 -11.98 -2.74 7.02
CA LEU A 794 -12.75 -2.24 5.85
C LEU A 794 -13.84 -3.18 5.33
N ASN A 795 -13.83 -4.46 5.71
CA ASN A 795 -14.75 -5.49 5.18
C ASN A 795 -15.63 -6.15 6.25
N THR A 796 -15.73 -5.55 7.45
CA THR A 796 -16.62 -6.01 8.54
C THR A 796 -17.99 -5.32 8.52
N THR A 797 -18.13 -4.27 7.73
CA THR A 797 -19.31 -3.40 7.73
C THR A 797 -20.54 -4.15 7.21
N ARG A 798 -21.64 -4.07 7.96
CA ARG A 798 -22.98 -4.50 7.52
C ARG A 798 -23.78 -3.32 6.99
N VAL A 799 -24.62 -3.58 6.00
CA VAL A 799 -25.38 -2.58 5.27
C VAL A 799 -26.79 -3.06 4.90
N ARG A 800 -27.66 -2.11 4.58
CA ARG A 800 -28.94 -2.34 3.90
C ARG A 800 -29.00 -1.56 2.59
N ILE A 801 -29.84 -2.02 1.66
CA ILE A 801 -30.09 -1.35 0.39
C ILE A 801 -31.53 -0.85 0.38
N LEU A 802 -31.72 0.42 0.02
CA LEU A 802 -33.01 1.05 -0.17
C LEU A 802 -33.04 1.70 -1.56
N LYS A 803 -34.20 1.71 -2.22
CA LYS A 803 -34.38 2.46 -3.46
C LYS A 803 -34.30 3.97 -3.16
N ALA A 804 -33.56 4.73 -3.99
CA ALA A 804 -33.27 6.14 -3.74
C ALA A 804 -34.33 7.11 -4.24
#